data_AF-A0A6C1NJV2-F1
#
_entry.id   AF-A0A6C1NJV2-F1
#
_cell.length_a   1.000
_cell.length_b   1.000
_cell.length_c   1.000
_cell.angle_alpha   90.00
_cell.angle_beta   90.00
_cell.angle_gamma   90.00
#
_symmetry.space_group_name_H-M   'P 1'
#
loop_
_entity.id
_entity.type
_entity.pdbx_description
1 polymer ?
#
loop_
_entity_poly.entity_id
_entity_poly.type
_entity_poly.pdbx_seq_one_letter_code
_entity_poly.pdbx_strand_id
1 'polypeptide(L)'
;MRSSGPARFLCALALAAILVPSQSSAQQAIDERYTELIREFTTEEFFLTPLVDHLPASDVVPTPLEHLGYIAGTRDSLTYAEDVHDYMKAVAEASPRVTWTRIGVSEEGRDILLFLASDEATLESLDEHKALMQRLSDPRGVSEEEAARIISEVKPLYWATGAIHSSETGSPEMLMELIYRLAVDEGQFIRDIRENLIVMITPVVEPDGRNKVVDVHMAPRRNPDGTNPSRTVFWGQYVYHSNNRDGMALTLNLSRAITGTYLEYMPLVVHDLHESASYLYTSTGRGPYNAWLDPMTISEWNRLAHHEVRTLTGWGVPGVYTHDFYDGWTPNYMFWVAHLHNSIGRFYETQAARNAADYVLRTNQNRTWDRPNTPLREVVWSIRNNVNLQQSGLLVALNEVALNREEYLESFWTRSQRAVAKARTEGPAGYVLPADDRRPGQQARLLRLLQTHGFEVHRTDEAVTLDDRTYPAGSYVVRMDQPFSRGADMLLDRQFYSPDDPRPYDDVGWTFGALFDTETVRVDDVALLDVGMTLEEGPVRVAGGAVEADRGTTVAWAIHYAADNDLTRFRFAHEDLVLHAARESFEAGNRTFGPGSFILRSDENPADLGGMLEEAGQEYGFEAVALSDAPSVPTHEVALPRIAVMHTWQTTQNEGWLRIGLDEFGVPYDYISVHEVRDTPDLLDRWDVILFGPSVNSALQIVDGLGGSQPIPWEATDVTPNIGRQASSPDIRGGLGLEGVLNLQRFVEGGGTLITLTNSSRLPLHFGLAPGVSERQASDLWAPGGVFRARIPETESPLVWGFGEEIAVYFSQGQSPILNDGRPRPGTQVASEPDGSTTTRRSSRGGIDEDDVVQGHGRDWGQASMQAYRERQEEIGGGGGGGSWGGATPASRTLVRFHEDPMQLLYSGGLVNGRQLVSSPALVESRVGDGHIIMFSFNPFWRGNTLGSYAFVFNALLHHGHLRADQDEDEEDR
;
A
#
# COMPACT_ATOMS: atom_id res chain seq x y z
N MET A 1 -12.87 95.69 58.66
CA MET A 1 -12.64 96.80 57.69
C MET A 1 -12.09 96.22 56.41
N ARG A 2 -12.53 96.80 55.29
CA ARG A 2 -12.32 96.40 53.89
C ARG A 2 -10.85 96.20 53.49
N SER A 3 -10.60 95.24 52.58
CA SER A 3 -9.83 95.31 51.31
C SER A 3 -9.57 93.85 50.87
N SER A 4 -9.42 93.42 49.62
CA SER A 4 -9.31 94.03 48.30
C SER A 4 -9.30 92.88 47.27
N GLY A 5 -9.87 93.09 46.07
CA GLY A 5 -9.45 92.43 44.81
C GLY A 5 -9.95 91.00 44.49
N PRO A 6 -10.38 90.69 43.25
CA PRO A 6 -11.11 89.47 42.92
C PRO A 6 -10.27 88.38 42.22
N ALA A 7 -10.59 87.11 42.45
CA ALA A 7 -10.23 86.00 41.56
C ALA A 7 -11.40 85.02 41.48
N ARG A 8 -12.01 84.91 40.29
CA ARG A 8 -13.05 83.92 39.97
C ARG A 8 -12.36 82.62 39.57
N PHE A 9 -12.55 81.56 40.33
CA PHE A 9 -12.27 80.19 39.91
C PHE A 9 -13.47 79.67 39.11
N LEU A 10 -13.22 79.32 37.84
CA LEU A 10 -14.11 78.53 36.99
C LEU A 10 -13.39 77.20 36.74
N CYS A 11 -13.90 76.11 37.34
CA CYS A 11 -13.44 74.77 37.04
C CYS A 11 -13.94 74.37 35.64
N ALA A 12 -13.03 74.19 34.70
CA ALA A 12 -13.28 73.50 33.44
C ALA A 12 -12.78 72.05 33.59
N LEU A 13 -13.70 71.09 33.48
CA LEU A 13 -13.39 69.68 33.23
C LEU A 13 -12.87 69.56 31.79
N ALA A 14 -11.60 69.19 31.64
CA ALA A 14 -11.03 68.81 30.36
C ALA A 14 -11.35 67.34 30.07
N LEU A 15 -12.25 67.08 29.11
CA LEU A 15 -12.29 65.80 28.41
C LEU A 15 -11.11 65.78 27.44
N ALA A 16 -10.09 64.98 27.73
CA ALA A 16 -9.09 64.61 26.75
C ALA A 16 -9.69 63.51 25.85
N ALA A 17 -10.12 63.89 24.65
CA ALA A 17 -10.39 62.93 23.58
C ALA A 17 -9.05 62.36 23.11
N ILE A 18 -8.73 61.12 23.52
CA ILE A 18 -7.67 60.33 22.91
C ILE A 18 -8.20 59.89 21.54
N LEU A 19 -7.78 60.59 20.49
CA LEU A 19 -7.88 60.09 19.11
C LEU A 19 -6.91 58.90 19.01
N VAL A 20 -7.42 57.70 19.26
CA VAL A 20 -6.76 56.48 18.77
C VAL A 20 -6.91 56.52 17.24
N PRO A 21 -5.81 56.50 16.47
CA PRO A 21 -5.94 56.35 15.03
C PRO A 21 -6.54 54.96 14.80
N SER A 22 -7.78 54.92 14.33
CA SER A 22 -8.32 53.72 13.71
C SER A 22 -7.43 53.43 12.51
N GLN A 23 -6.54 52.45 12.63
CA GLN A 23 -5.93 51.84 11.45
C GLN A 23 -7.09 51.24 10.66
N SER A 24 -7.57 51.96 9.64
CA SER A 24 -8.28 51.30 8.56
C SER A 24 -7.26 50.33 7.97
N SER A 25 -7.44 49.02 8.14
CA SER A 25 -6.70 48.05 7.33
C SER A 25 -6.95 48.44 5.88
N ALA A 26 -5.93 48.90 5.17
CA ALA A 26 -6.04 49.08 3.73
C ALA A 26 -6.51 47.74 3.17
N GLN A 27 -7.54 47.75 2.32
CA GLN A 27 -8.01 46.56 1.64
C GLN A 27 -6.83 45.94 0.88
N GLN A 28 -6.59 44.64 1.07
CA GLN A 28 -5.52 43.90 0.38
C GLN A 28 -5.59 44.19 -1.13
N ALA A 29 -4.48 44.62 -1.72
CA ALA A 29 -4.40 44.84 -3.15
C ALA A 29 -4.56 43.50 -3.90
N ILE A 30 -5.19 43.53 -5.07
CA ILE A 30 -5.42 42.35 -5.91
C ILE A 30 -4.59 42.46 -7.20
N ASP A 31 -4.16 41.32 -7.72
CA ASP A 31 -3.62 41.24 -9.08
C ASP A 31 -4.80 41.29 -10.05
N GLU A 32 -5.03 42.45 -10.67
CA GLU A 32 -6.15 42.70 -11.58
C GLU A 32 -6.12 41.73 -12.76
N ARG A 33 -4.96 41.49 -13.38
CA ARG A 33 -4.87 40.67 -14.60
C ARG A 33 -5.10 39.20 -14.29
N TYR A 34 -4.48 38.70 -13.23
CA TYR A 34 -4.69 37.32 -12.79
C TYR A 34 -6.15 37.12 -12.38
N THR A 35 -6.73 38.06 -11.65
CA THR A 35 -8.15 38.03 -11.22
C THR A 35 -9.12 38.03 -12.40
N GLU A 36 -8.87 38.81 -13.45
CA GLU A 36 -9.63 38.74 -14.70
C GLU A 36 -9.61 37.34 -15.31
N LEU A 37 -8.42 36.71 -15.36
CA LEU A 37 -8.24 35.36 -15.90
C LEU A 37 -8.92 34.27 -15.06
N ILE A 38 -8.94 34.41 -13.72
CA ILE A 38 -9.72 33.53 -12.83
C ILE A 38 -11.19 33.53 -13.27
N ARG A 39 -11.76 34.71 -13.48
CA ARG A 39 -13.15 34.87 -13.90
C ARG A 39 -13.39 34.38 -15.32
N GLU A 40 -12.42 34.58 -16.23
CA GLU A 40 -12.49 34.12 -17.62
C GLU A 40 -12.54 32.58 -17.71
N PHE A 41 -11.70 31.87 -16.95
CA PHE A 41 -11.60 30.41 -17.02
C PHE A 41 -12.57 29.66 -16.11
N THR A 42 -13.21 30.35 -15.16
CA THR A 42 -14.28 29.76 -14.34
C THR A 42 -15.58 29.78 -15.12
N THR A 43 -16.22 28.62 -15.27
CA THR A 43 -17.35 28.50 -16.21
C THR A 43 -18.67 28.98 -15.62
N GLU A 44 -18.80 29.01 -14.29
CA GLU A 44 -20.03 29.39 -13.58
C GLU A 44 -19.69 30.14 -12.27
N GLU A 45 -20.46 31.17 -11.94
CA GLU A 45 -20.18 32.04 -10.79
C GLU A 45 -20.19 31.30 -9.44
N PHE A 46 -20.99 30.25 -9.29
CA PHE A 46 -21.04 29.48 -8.04
C PHE A 46 -19.79 28.62 -7.78
N PHE A 47 -18.84 28.57 -8.71
CA PHE A 47 -17.50 28.03 -8.47
C PHE A 47 -16.49 29.11 -8.04
N LEU A 48 -16.89 30.37 -7.94
CA LEU A 48 -16.08 31.47 -7.40
C LEU A 48 -16.48 31.73 -5.94
N THR A 49 -15.78 31.11 -5.00
CA THR A 49 -15.99 31.42 -3.58
C THR A 49 -15.28 32.72 -3.20
N PRO A 50 -15.66 33.38 -2.09
CA PRO A 50 -15.01 34.62 -1.65
C PRO A 50 -13.51 34.51 -1.35
N LEU A 51 -12.97 33.28 -1.26
CA LEU A 51 -11.55 33.04 -1.01
C LEU A 51 -10.71 32.92 -2.30
N VAL A 52 -11.36 32.66 -3.43
CA VAL A 52 -10.69 32.30 -4.70
C VAL A 52 -11.20 33.10 -5.90
N ASP A 53 -12.07 34.09 -5.69
CA ASP A 53 -12.63 34.96 -6.75
C ASP A 53 -11.66 36.07 -7.22
N HIS A 54 -10.51 36.18 -6.56
CA HIS A 54 -9.40 37.07 -6.88
C HIS A 54 -8.05 36.46 -6.44
N LEU A 55 -6.94 37.03 -6.91
CA LEU A 55 -5.59 36.73 -6.39
C LEU A 55 -5.03 37.97 -5.67
N PRO A 56 -4.45 37.85 -4.46
CA PRO A 56 -3.79 38.98 -3.81
C PRO A 56 -2.52 39.40 -4.57
N ALA A 57 -2.29 40.72 -4.69
CA ALA A 57 -1.12 41.26 -5.35
C ALA A 57 0.13 41.19 -4.46
N SER A 58 1.29 40.98 -5.08
CA SER A 58 2.60 41.10 -4.47
C SER A 58 3.54 41.80 -5.44
N ASP A 59 4.36 42.73 -4.95
CA ASP A 59 5.43 43.35 -5.75
C ASP A 59 6.74 42.51 -5.72
N VAL A 60 6.79 41.46 -4.89
CA VAL A 60 8.03 40.72 -4.59
C VAL A 60 7.91 39.24 -4.94
N VAL A 61 6.78 38.61 -4.60
CA VAL A 61 6.56 37.19 -4.85
C VAL A 61 5.94 37.04 -6.24
N PRO A 62 6.55 36.29 -7.16
CA PRO A 62 6.00 36.14 -8.51
C PRO A 62 4.74 35.29 -8.50
N THR A 63 3.75 35.68 -9.30
CA THR A 63 2.56 34.86 -9.56
C THR A 63 2.86 33.72 -10.56
N PRO A 64 1.99 32.70 -10.68
CA PRO A 64 2.12 31.70 -11.75
C PRO A 64 2.10 32.35 -13.15
N LEU A 65 1.34 33.44 -13.33
CA LEU A 65 1.27 34.15 -14.61
C LEU A 65 2.61 34.78 -14.99
N GLU A 66 3.33 35.34 -14.04
CA GLU A 66 4.63 35.97 -14.28
C GLU A 66 5.74 34.94 -14.52
N HIS A 67 5.66 33.79 -13.83
CA HIS A 67 6.68 32.74 -13.93
C HIS A 67 6.46 31.77 -15.09
N LEU A 68 5.24 31.23 -15.23
CA LEU A 68 4.87 30.22 -16.23
C LEU A 68 4.26 30.84 -17.51
N GLY A 69 3.80 32.09 -17.44
CA GLY A 69 3.10 32.75 -18.56
C GLY A 69 1.59 32.49 -18.63
N TYR A 70 1.03 31.72 -17.69
CA TYR A 70 -0.40 31.41 -17.59
C TYR A 70 -0.81 31.19 -16.12
N ILE A 71 -2.11 31.29 -15.82
CA ILE A 71 -2.62 31.07 -14.46
C ILE A 71 -2.85 29.59 -14.16
N ALA A 72 -2.84 29.21 -12.88
CA ALA A 72 -3.26 27.88 -12.47
C ALA A 72 -4.70 27.57 -12.96
N GLY A 73 -4.88 26.41 -13.57
CA GLY A 73 -6.17 26.02 -14.16
C GLY A 73 -6.52 26.76 -15.46
N THR A 74 -5.52 27.20 -16.23
CA THR A 74 -5.73 27.69 -17.60
C THR A 74 -6.25 26.55 -18.50
N ARG A 75 -7.28 26.84 -19.31
CA ARG A 75 -7.83 25.85 -20.25
C ARG A 75 -6.73 25.31 -21.17
N ASP A 76 -6.80 24.02 -21.48
CA ASP A 76 -5.91 23.33 -22.43
C ASP A 76 -4.42 23.31 -22.03
N SER A 77 -4.10 23.63 -20.77
CA SER A 77 -2.73 23.69 -20.25
C SER A 77 -2.56 22.81 -19.02
N LEU A 78 -1.46 22.06 -18.95
CA LEU A 78 -1.03 21.29 -17.78
C LEU A 78 0.47 21.48 -17.59
N THR A 79 0.88 21.62 -16.33
CA THR A 79 2.25 21.94 -15.93
C THR A 79 3.03 20.67 -15.57
N TYR A 80 4.28 20.51 -16.04
CA TYR A 80 5.14 19.38 -15.66
C TYR A 80 5.53 19.43 -14.17
N ALA A 81 5.92 18.30 -13.60
CA ALA A 81 6.30 18.23 -12.19
C ALA A 81 7.48 19.17 -11.87
N GLU A 82 8.46 19.26 -12.76
CA GLU A 82 9.63 20.12 -12.61
C GLU A 82 9.25 21.61 -12.65
N ASP A 83 8.37 22.01 -13.59
CA ASP A 83 7.89 23.39 -13.69
C ASP A 83 7.04 23.80 -12.46
N VAL A 84 6.25 22.87 -11.92
CA VAL A 84 5.52 23.05 -10.65
C VAL A 84 6.52 23.30 -9.50
N HIS A 85 7.53 22.44 -9.39
CA HIS A 85 8.56 22.54 -8.36
C HIS A 85 9.37 23.83 -8.47
N ASP A 86 9.77 24.20 -9.68
CA ASP A 86 10.60 25.38 -9.94
C ASP A 86 9.84 26.68 -9.63
N TYR A 87 8.55 26.75 -9.97
CA TYR A 87 7.70 27.87 -9.56
C TYR A 87 7.56 27.96 -8.03
N MET A 88 7.26 26.85 -7.35
CA MET A 88 7.10 26.87 -5.89
C MET A 88 8.42 27.21 -5.17
N LYS A 89 9.58 26.82 -5.72
CA LYS A 89 10.89 27.27 -5.23
C LYS A 89 11.07 28.77 -5.41
N ALA A 90 10.65 29.35 -6.55
CA ALA A 90 10.70 30.79 -6.75
C ALA A 90 9.85 31.57 -5.73
N VAL A 91 8.70 31.01 -5.32
CA VAL A 91 7.90 31.57 -4.21
C VAL A 91 8.67 31.52 -2.89
N ALA A 92 9.32 30.40 -2.58
CA ALA A 92 10.13 30.23 -1.38
C ALA A 92 11.36 31.15 -1.34
N GLU A 93 12.02 31.36 -2.48
CA GLU A 93 13.15 32.29 -2.58
C GLU A 93 12.73 33.76 -2.39
N ALA A 94 11.49 34.11 -2.77
CA ALA A 94 10.97 35.46 -2.68
C ALA A 94 10.27 35.78 -1.35
N SER A 95 9.95 34.78 -0.52
CA SER A 95 9.17 34.96 0.71
C SER A 95 9.76 34.21 1.91
N PRO A 96 10.04 34.89 3.04
CA PRO A 96 10.50 34.21 4.26
C PRO A 96 9.40 33.34 4.92
N ARG A 97 8.17 33.38 4.40
CA ARG A 97 7.02 32.60 4.87
C ARG A 97 6.91 31.24 4.20
N VAL A 98 7.83 30.90 3.31
CA VAL A 98 7.85 29.61 2.62
C VAL A 98 9.26 29.05 2.60
N THR A 99 9.41 27.78 2.97
CA THR A 99 10.65 27.02 2.81
C THR A 99 10.37 25.69 2.12
N TRP A 100 11.40 24.97 1.70
CA TRP A 100 11.23 23.68 1.04
C TRP A 100 12.40 22.74 1.32
N THR A 101 12.14 21.44 1.20
CA THR A 101 13.14 20.39 1.25
C THR A 101 12.80 19.25 0.29
N ARG A 102 13.80 18.46 -0.09
CA ARG A 102 13.60 17.23 -0.86
C ARG A 102 13.35 16.08 0.09
N ILE A 103 12.24 15.35 -0.11
CA ILE A 103 11.82 14.25 0.76
C ILE A 103 12.04 12.87 0.14
N GLY A 104 12.25 12.80 -1.17
CA GLY A 104 12.46 11.53 -1.86
C GLY A 104 12.89 11.73 -3.31
N VAL A 105 13.12 10.60 -3.97
CA VAL A 105 13.38 10.50 -5.41
C VAL A 105 12.53 9.36 -5.94
N SER A 106 11.79 9.59 -7.03
CA SER A 106 10.99 8.57 -7.70
C SER A 106 11.86 7.46 -8.32
N GLU A 107 11.24 6.38 -8.75
CA GLU A 107 11.89 5.24 -9.40
C GLU A 107 12.61 5.64 -10.70
N GLU A 108 12.14 6.67 -11.41
CA GLU A 108 12.80 7.17 -12.62
C GLU A 108 13.82 8.29 -12.38
N GLY A 109 14.01 8.73 -11.13
CA GLY A 109 15.04 9.68 -10.73
C GLY A 109 14.59 11.14 -10.57
N ARG A 110 13.28 11.41 -10.40
CA ARG A 110 12.73 12.77 -10.19
C ARG A 110 12.54 13.07 -8.72
N ASP A 111 12.83 14.31 -8.32
CA ASP A 111 12.68 14.74 -6.94
C ASP A 111 11.21 14.77 -6.50
N ILE A 112 10.97 14.34 -5.27
CA ILE A 112 9.71 14.56 -4.54
C ILE A 112 9.99 15.63 -3.49
N LEU A 113 9.26 16.75 -3.56
CA LEU A 113 9.52 17.93 -2.73
C LEU A 113 8.41 18.21 -1.72
N LEU A 114 8.81 18.71 -0.56
CA LEU A 114 7.95 19.24 0.48
C LEU A 114 8.17 20.75 0.58
N PHE A 115 7.09 21.52 0.53
CA PHE A 115 7.07 22.96 0.81
C PHE A 115 6.35 23.19 2.14
N LEU A 116 6.83 24.14 2.94
CA LEU A 116 6.22 24.53 4.20
C LEU A 116 5.89 26.01 4.17
N ALA A 117 4.68 26.38 4.60
CA ALA A 117 4.24 27.76 4.75
C ALA A 117 3.70 28.05 6.15
N SER A 118 4.16 29.14 6.75
CA SER A 118 3.71 29.63 8.06
C SER A 118 4.09 31.11 8.22
N ASP A 119 3.89 31.69 9.39
CA ASP A 119 4.55 32.96 9.71
C ASP A 119 6.08 32.78 9.84
N GLU A 120 6.83 33.86 9.65
CA GLU A 120 8.30 33.85 9.60
C GLU A 120 8.92 33.32 10.89
N ALA A 121 8.42 33.76 12.05
CA ALA A 121 8.95 33.34 13.35
C ALA A 121 8.70 31.85 13.60
N THR A 122 7.55 31.33 13.18
CA THR A 122 7.23 29.91 13.28
C THR A 122 8.15 29.06 12.39
N LEU A 123 8.49 29.50 11.17
CA LEU A 123 9.44 28.77 10.31
C LEU A 123 10.88 28.83 10.83
N GLU A 124 11.30 29.94 11.45
CA GLU A 124 12.60 30.03 12.14
C GLU A 124 12.69 29.03 13.32
N SER A 125 11.58 28.74 13.98
CA SER A 125 11.43 27.77 15.07
C SER A 125 10.85 26.41 14.65
N LEU A 126 10.93 26.04 13.37
CA LEU A 126 10.32 24.81 12.84
C LEU A 126 10.74 23.54 13.61
N ASP A 127 12.03 23.40 13.91
CA ASP A 127 12.55 22.22 14.64
C ASP A 127 12.03 22.13 16.08
N GLU A 128 11.75 23.27 16.72
CA GLU A 128 11.11 23.30 18.04
C GLU A 128 9.68 22.77 17.95
N HIS A 129 8.90 23.21 16.96
CA HIS A 129 7.54 22.70 16.76
C HIS A 129 7.50 21.22 16.40
N LYS A 130 8.44 20.72 15.57
CA LYS A 130 8.61 19.28 15.30
C LYS A 130 8.88 18.50 16.58
N ALA A 131 9.81 18.96 17.42
CA ALA A 131 10.13 18.31 18.69
C ALA A 131 8.95 18.30 19.68
N LEU A 132 8.19 19.39 19.74
CA LEU A 132 6.98 19.50 20.56
C LEU A 132 5.88 18.54 20.09
N MET A 133 5.67 18.41 18.77
CA MET A 133 4.74 17.42 18.21
C MET A 133 5.18 15.98 18.51
N GLN A 134 6.46 15.66 18.37
CA GLN A 134 7.01 14.36 18.75
C GLN A 134 6.78 14.07 20.24
N ARG A 135 6.95 15.07 21.11
CA ARG A 135 6.68 14.97 22.56
C ARG A 135 5.22 14.69 22.88
N LEU A 136 4.26 15.21 22.10
CA LEU A 136 2.84 14.85 22.24
C LEU A 136 2.49 13.50 21.62
N SER A 137 3.27 13.05 20.62
CA SER A 137 3.05 11.76 19.97
C SER A 137 3.41 10.59 20.89
N ASP A 138 4.45 10.73 21.70
CA ASP A 138 4.84 9.75 22.73
C ASP A 138 4.56 10.29 24.14
N PRO A 139 3.49 9.81 24.80
CA PRO A 139 3.08 10.32 26.09
C PRO A 139 3.90 9.82 27.27
N ARG A 140 4.83 8.88 27.04
CA ARG A 140 5.61 8.29 28.12
C ARG A 140 6.53 9.36 28.73
N GLY A 141 6.37 9.58 30.04
CA GLY A 141 7.20 10.54 30.78
C GLY A 141 6.89 12.01 30.50
N VAL A 142 5.71 12.33 29.97
CA VAL A 142 5.17 13.69 29.83
C VAL A 142 4.07 13.88 30.88
N SER A 143 4.14 14.93 31.70
CA SER A 143 3.08 15.24 32.67
C SER A 143 1.92 16.00 32.01
N GLU A 144 0.74 16.00 32.65
CA GLU A 144 -0.41 16.78 32.17
C GLU A 144 -0.10 18.29 32.09
N GLU A 145 0.71 18.82 33.03
CA GLU A 145 1.13 20.22 32.99
C GLU A 145 2.11 20.51 31.85
N GLU A 146 3.03 19.58 31.55
CA GLU A 146 3.92 19.69 30.40
C GLU A 146 3.12 19.62 29.09
N ALA A 147 2.20 18.66 28.96
CA ALA A 147 1.33 18.52 27.79
C ALA A 147 0.47 19.77 27.58
N ALA A 148 -0.19 20.30 28.61
CA ALA A 148 -0.99 21.51 28.52
C ALA A 148 -0.17 22.73 28.07
N ARG A 149 1.07 22.86 28.54
CA ARG A 149 2.00 23.89 28.07
C ARG A 149 2.31 23.70 26.58
N ILE A 150 2.71 22.50 26.18
CA ILE A 150 3.03 22.18 24.78
C ILE A 150 1.84 22.49 23.88
N ILE A 151 0.63 22.06 24.24
CA ILE A 151 -0.62 22.26 23.49
C ILE A 151 -0.87 23.76 23.24
N SER A 152 -0.61 24.62 24.23
CA SER A 152 -0.80 26.07 24.08
C SER A 152 0.27 26.76 23.22
N GLU A 153 1.48 26.20 23.14
CA GLU A 153 2.65 26.79 22.48
C GLU A 153 2.85 26.28 21.05
N VAL A 154 2.59 24.99 20.79
CA VAL A 154 2.91 24.34 19.53
C VAL A 154 2.00 24.82 18.39
N LYS A 155 2.58 25.03 17.21
CA LYS A 155 1.86 25.22 15.95
C LYS A 155 1.76 23.85 15.26
N PRO A 156 0.57 23.24 15.19
CA PRO A 156 0.45 21.93 14.57
C PRO A 156 0.68 22.02 13.05
N LEU A 157 1.20 20.93 12.49
CA LEU A 157 1.45 20.81 11.07
C LEU A 157 0.23 20.19 10.36
N TYR A 158 -0.13 20.74 9.20
CA TYR A 158 -1.21 20.25 8.33
C TYR A 158 -0.63 19.99 6.94
N TRP A 159 -0.68 18.75 6.47
CA TRP A 159 -0.04 18.34 5.22
C TRP A 159 -1.06 18.06 4.11
N ALA A 160 -0.97 18.79 3.01
CA ALA A 160 -1.72 18.51 1.79
C ALA A 160 -0.82 17.84 0.73
N THR A 161 -1.28 16.72 0.16
CA THR A 161 -0.57 15.98 -0.90
C THR A 161 -1.39 15.98 -2.19
N GLY A 162 -0.73 16.17 -3.33
CA GLY A 162 -1.35 16.19 -4.65
C GLY A 162 -0.72 15.19 -5.63
N ALA A 163 -1.51 14.80 -6.63
CA ALA A 163 -1.10 13.95 -7.75
C ALA A 163 -0.30 12.69 -7.37
N ILE A 164 -0.76 11.95 -6.35
CA ILE A 164 -0.35 10.55 -6.22
C ILE A 164 -0.91 9.75 -7.40
N HIS A 165 -2.16 9.96 -7.79
CA HIS A 165 -2.68 9.46 -9.06
C HIS A 165 -2.42 10.51 -10.15
N SER A 166 -1.58 10.17 -11.11
CA SER A 166 -1.04 11.16 -12.05
C SER A 166 -2.07 11.76 -13.01
N SER A 167 -3.20 11.06 -13.25
CA SER A 167 -4.28 11.54 -14.12
C SER A 167 -5.23 12.54 -13.44
N GLU A 168 -5.07 12.75 -12.13
CA GLU A 168 -5.84 13.72 -11.35
C GLU A 168 -5.11 15.06 -11.44
N THR A 169 -5.52 15.87 -12.41
CA THR A 169 -4.67 16.93 -12.95
C THR A 169 -4.85 18.29 -12.27
N GLY A 170 -5.87 18.44 -11.41
CA GLY A 170 -6.19 19.71 -10.75
C GLY A 170 -5.34 20.01 -9.52
N SER A 171 -5.00 19.01 -8.70
CA SER A 171 -4.32 19.26 -7.42
C SER A 171 -2.93 19.89 -7.55
N PRO A 172 -2.06 19.53 -8.52
CA PRO A 172 -0.78 20.23 -8.72
C PRO A 172 -0.96 21.71 -9.06
N GLU A 173 -1.89 22.03 -9.96
CA GLU A 173 -2.18 23.41 -10.36
C GLU A 173 -2.72 24.24 -9.18
N MET A 174 -3.61 23.63 -8.40
CA MET A 174 -4.21 24.25 -7.23
C MET A 174 -3.18 24.54 -6.13
N LEU A 175 -2.29 23.58 -5.83
CA LEU A 175 -1.28 23.71 -4.78
C LEU A 175 -0.22 24.77 -5.10
N MET A 176 0.11 24.98 -6.39
CA MET A 176 0.92 26.12 -6.82
C MET A 176 0.28 27.47 -6.49
N GLU A 177 -1.03 27.62 -6.76
CA GLU A 177 -1.73 28.86 -6.43
C GLU A 177 -1.91 29.02 -4.91
N LEU A 178 -2.10 27.92 -4.19
CA LEU A 178 -2.29 27.94 -2.74
C LEU A 178 -1.05 28.43 -2.00
N ILE A 179 0.14 27.92 -2.33
CA ILE A 179 1.38 28.33 -1.65
C ILE A 179 1.65 29.83 -1.82
N TYR A 180 1.33 30.38 -2.99
CA TYR A 180 1.40 31.83 -3.24
C TYR A 180 0.46 32.61 -2.33
N ARG A 181 -0.80 32.19 -2.21
CA ARG A 181 -1.78 32.85 -1.32
C ARG A 181 -1.30 32.81 0.13
N LEU A 182 -0.83 31.65 0.59
CA LEU A 182 -0.27 31.50 1.92
C LEU A 182 0.94 32.43 2.12
N ALA A 183 1.79 32.64 1.13
CA ALA A 183 2.93 33.56 1.23
C ALA A 183 2.51 35.04 1.33
N VAL A 184 1.51 35.47 0.56
CA VAL A 184 1.25 36.90 0.25
C VAL A 184 0.05 37.50 0.96
N ASP A 185 -1.04 36.75 1.13
CA ASP A 185 -2.34 37.33 1.50
C ASP A 185 -2.34 37.86 2.95
N GLU A 186 -2.60 39.15 3.16
CA GLU A 186 -2.74 39.78 4.49
C GLU A 186 -4.19 39.88 4.98
N GLY A 187 -5.14 39.21 4.30
CA GLY A 187 -6.49 39.01 4.80
C GLY A 187 -6.48 38.22 6.12
N GLN A 188 -7.40 38.58 7.04
CA GLN A 188 -7.46 37.95 8.36
C GLN A 188 -7.57 36.43 8.28
N PHE A 189 -8.34 35.91 7.32
CA PHE A 189 -8.54 34.46 7.13
C PHE A 189 -7.22 33.71 6.87
N ILE A 190 -6.35 34.24 6.01
CA ILE A 190 -5.05 33.61 5.71
C ILE A 190 -4.04 33.87 6.83
N ARG A 191 -4.06 35.04 7.48
CA ARG A 191 -3.26 35.28 8.69
C ARG A 191 -3.61 34.29 9.80
N ASP A 192 -4.89 34.04 10.06
CA ASP A 192 -5.34 33.06 11.05
C ASP A 192 -4.75 31.68 10.75
N ILE A 193 -4.64 31.28 9.48
CA ILE A 193 -3.98 30.02 9.10
C ILE A 193 -2.48 30.09 9.40
N ARG A 194 -1.77 31.09 8.85
CA ARG A 194 -0.31 31.22 8.98
C ARG A 194 0.17 31.32 10.42
N GLU A 195 -0.52 32.12 11.24
CA GLU A 195 -0.11 32.40 12.62
C GLU A 195 -0.41 31.24 13.57
N ASN A 196 -1.18 30.24 13.14
CA ASN A 196 -1.62 29.15 14.01
C ASN A 196 -1.26 27.74 13.49
N LEU A 197 -0.81 27.61 12.24
CA LEU A 197 -0.41 26.34 11.62
C LEU A 197 0.93 26.44 10.87
N ILE A 198 1.55 25.28 10.71
CA ILE A 198 2.58 25.05 9.69
C ILE A 198 1.93 24.23 8.57
N VAL A 199 1.68 24.85 7.42
CA VAL A 199 1.06 24.18 6.28
C VAL A 199 2.15 23.50 5.44
N MET A 200 2.09 22.18 5.37
CA MET A 200 2.96 21.33 4.56
C MET A 200 2.28 21.04 3.21
N ILE A 201 3.02 21.09 2.11
CA ILE A 201 2.51 20.85 0.75
C ILE A 201 3.49 19.98 -0.03
N THR A 202 3.03 18.82 -0.52
CA THR A 202 3.72 18.04 -1.55
C THR A 202 2.89 18.09 -2.82
N PRO A 203 3.25 18.93 -3.82
CA PRO A 203 2.38 19.22 -4.95
C PRO A 203 2.22 18.04 -5.92
N VAL A 204 3.26 17.21 -6.04
CA VAL A 204 3.30 16.05 -6.92
C VAL A 204 4.00 14.90 -6.20
N VAL A 205 3.24 13.90 -5.76
CA VAL A 205 3.77 12.69 -5.12
C VAL A 205 4.33 11.69 -6.15
N GLU A 206 3.68 11.57 -7.32
CA GLU A 206 4.09 10.69 -8.42
C GLU A 206 4.59 11.53 -9.61
N PRO A 207 5.83 12.08 -9.55
CA PRO A 207 6.36 12.97 -10.60
C PRO A 207 6.60 12.24 -11.93
N ASP A 208 6.90 10.94 -11.90
CA ASP A 208 7.15 10.16 -13.12
C ASP A 208 5.89 10.01 -13.94
N GLY A 209 4.79 9.69 -13.26
CA GLY A 209 3.49 9.58 -13.91
C GLY A 209 2.90 10.93 -14.30
N ARG A 210 3.13 11.99 -13.50
CA ARG A 210 2.67 13.33 -13.84
C ARG A 210 3.18 13.75 -15.21
N ASN A 211 4.48 13.58 -15.48
CA ASN A 211 5.06 13.98 -16.75
C ASN A 211 4.55 13.15 -17.93
N LYS A 212 4.36 11.83 -17.76
CA LYS A 212 3.75 10.98 -18.78
C LYS A 212 2.32 11.40 -19.09
N VAL A 213 1.53 11.77 -18.08
CA VAL A 213 0.16 12.27 -18.27
C VAL A 213 0.17 13.60 -19.01
N VAL A 214 1.04 14.55 -18.65
CA VAL A 214 1.17 15.83 -19.37
C VAL A 214 1.52 15.59 -20.84
N ASP A 215 2.50 14.72 -21.13
CA ASP A 215 2.87 14.34 -22.50
C ASP A 215 1.67 13.81 -23.29
N VAL A 216 1.00 12.77 -22.77
CA VAL A 216 -0.13 12.13 -23.44
C VAL A 216 -1.30 13.10 -23.64
N HIS A 217 -1.63 13.90 -22.62
CA HIS A 217 -2.76 14.82 -22.69
C HIS A 217 -2.50 16.04 -23.57
N MET A 218 -1.25 16.48 -23.71
CA MET A 218 -0.88 17.65 -24.51
C MET A 218 -0.40 17.30 -25.92
N ALA A 219 -0.05 16.05 -26.20
CA ALA A 219 0.43 15.63 -27.52
C ALA A 219 -0.51 16.02 -28.68
N PRO A 220 -1.84 15.79 -28.62
CA PRO A 220 -2.74 16.20 -29.70
C PRO A 220 -2.79 17.72 -29.96
N ARG A 221 -2.39 18.54 -28.98
CA ARG A 221 -2.34 20.01 -29.14
C ARG A 221 -1.00 20.47 -29.70
N ARG A 222 0.08 19.83 -29.27
CA ARG A 222 1.45 20.11 -29.73
C ARG A 222 1.70 19.57 -31.14
N ASN A 223 0.99 18.50 -31.53
CA ASN A 223 1.11 17.85 -32.84
C ASN A 223 -0.28 17.45 -33.40
N PRO A 224 -1.12 18.41 -33.79
CA PRO A 224 -2.52 18.15 -34.17
C PRO A 224 -2.69 17.29 -35.42
N ASP A 225 -1.73 17.32 -36.33
CA ASP A 225 -1.74 16.53 -37.58
C ASP A 225 -1.00 15.19 -37.43
N GLY A 226 -0.40 14.94 -36.27
CA GLY A 226 0.38 13.73 -36.00
C GLY A 226 -0.43 12.58 -35.42
N THR A 227 0.16 11.39 -35.46
CA THR A 227 -0.33 10.24 -34.70
C THR A 227 0.12 10.40 -33.25
N ASN A 228 -0.82 10.55 -32.32
CA ASN A 228 -0.53 10.83 -30.92
C ASN A 228 -0.98 9.67 -30.02
N PRO A 229 -0.33 9.45 -28.86
CA PRO A 229 -0.88 8.56 -27.85
C PRO A 229 -2.26 9.04 -27.40
N SER A 230 -3.18 8.11 -27.19
CA SER A 230 -4.54 8.41 -26.73
C SER A 230 -4.80 7.98 -25.29
N ARG A 231 -3.80 7.39 -24.62
CA ARG A 231 -3.89 6.86 -23.26
C ARG A 231 -2.52 6.77 -22.62
N THR A 232 -2.49 6.93 -21.31
CA THR A 232 -1.29 6.68 -20.50
C THR A 232 -1.23 5.19 -20.16
N VAL A 233 -0.15 4.49 -20.54
CA VAL A 233 0.02 3.05 -20.27
C VAL A 233 0.64 2.85 -18.88
N PHE A 234 1.71 3.60 -18.56
CA PHE A 234 2.41 3.55 -17.28
C PHE A 234 2.27 4.90 -16.55
N TRP A 235 2.03 4.89 -15.23
CA TRP A 235 2.17 6.07 -14.39
C TRP A 235 3.61 6.17 -13.88
N GLY A 236 3.98 5.39 -12.88
CA GLY A 236 5.39 5.27 -12.45
C GLY A 236 6.16 4.22 -13.26
N GLN A 237 7.29 3.78 -12.70
CA GLN A 237 8.08 2.67 -13.23
C GLN A 237 7.31 1.33 -13.21
N TYR A 238 6.50 1.11 -12.16
CA TYR A 238 5.90 -0.18 -11.87
C TYR A 238 4.38 -0.21 -11.98
N VAL A 239 3.71 0.58 -11.15
CA VAL A 239 2.26 0.50 -10.93
C VAL A 239 1.53 1.72 -11.48
N TYR A 240 0.23 1.55 -11.71
CA TYR A 240 -0.71 2.59 -12.10
C TYR A 240 -1.42 3.12 -10.82
N HIS A 241 -2.73 3.27 -10.82
CA HIS A 241 -3.62 3.64 -9.70
C HIS A 241 -3.39 2.94 -8.34
N SER A 242 -2.83 1.74 -8.28
CA SER A 242 -2.49 1.11 -6.98
C SER A 242 -1.24 1.68 -6.30
N ASN A 243 -0.63 2.75 -6.81
CA ASN A 243 0.38 3.48 -6.04
C ASN A 243 -0.20 4.07 -4.74
N ASN A 244 -1.49 4.43 -4.71
CA ASN A 244 -2.20 4.76 -3.46
C ASN A 244 -2.78 3.52 -2.74
N ARG A 245 -2.09 2.37 -2.80
CA ARG A 245 -2.39 1.12 -2.07
C ARG A 245 -1.16 0.47 -1.44
N ASP A 246 -0.03 1.17 -1.48
CA ASP A 246 1.25 0.70 -0.99
C ASP A 246 1.54 1.14 0.46
N GLY A 247 0.59 1.82 1.12
CA GLY A 247 0.77 2.40 2.45
C GLY A 247 1.05 1.39 3.56
N MET A 248 0.80 0.09 3.36
CA MET A 248 1.17 -0.96 4.34
C MET A 248 2.56 -1.55 4.08
N ALA A 249 2.88 -1.90 2.82
CA ALA A 249 4.11 -2.59 2.45
C ALA A 249 5.30 -1.66 2.18
N LEU A 250 5.04 -0.39 1.84
CA LEU A 250 6.04 0.63 1.55
C LEU A 250 7.09 0.15 0.53
N THR A 251 6.64 -0.46 -0.56
CA THR A 251 7.52 -0.98 -1.61
C THR A 251 8.01 0.09 -2.59
N LEU A 252 7.20 1.13 -2.81
CA LEU A 252 7.50 2.25 -3.71
C LEU A 252 8.32 3.33 -3.00
N ASN A 253 9.14 4.04 -3.77
CA ASN A 253 9.95 5.13 -3.23
C ASN A 253 9.08 6.28 -2.72
N LEU A 254 7.96 6.57 -3.41
CA LEU A 254 7.01 7.60 -2.97
C LEU A 254 6.42 7.27 -1.59
N SER A 255 6.04 6.00 -1.34
CA SER A 255 5.44 5.59 -0.06
C SER A 255 6.46 5.72 1.08
N ARG A 256 7.72 5.32 0.83
CA ARG A 256 8.82 5.49 1.80
C ARG A 256 9.12 6.95 2.08
N ALA A 257 9.14 7.81 1.05
CA ALA A 257 9.35 9.25 1.21
C ALA A 257 8.26 9.88 2.08
N ILE A 258 7.01 9.50 1.85
CA ILE A 258 5.86 10.04 2.60
C ILE A 258 5.87 9.54 4.04
N THR A 259 6.11 8.25 4.28
CA THR A 259 6.21 7.70 5.64
C THR A 259 7.38 8.28 6.41
N GLY A 260 8.56 8.38 5.80
CA GLY A 260 9.73 9.00 6.44
C GLY A 260 9.49 10.47 6.81
N THR A 261 8.87 11.23 5.90
CA THR A 261 8.49 12.63 6.16
C THR A 261 7.46 12.73 7.27
N TYR A 262 6.45 11.85 7.29
CA TYR A 262 5.47 11.83 8.37
C TYR A 262 6.16 11.62 9.73
N LEU A 263 7.04 10.64 9.84
CA LEU A 263 7.74 10.34 11.10
C LEU A 263 8.67 11.48 11.55
N GLU A 264 9.25 12.22 10.60
CA GLU A 264 10.08 13.38 10.92
C GLU A 264 9.25 14.58 11.43
N TYR A 265 8.10 14.85 10.80
CA TYR A 265 7.33 16.08 11.01
C TYR A 265 6.11 15.91 11.93
N MET A 266 5.60 14.70 12.08
CA MET A 266 4.39 14.34 12.85
C MET A 266 3.20 15.28 12.60
N PRO A 267 2.76 15.46 11.34
CA PRO A 267 1.62 16.33 11.06
C PRO A 267 0.34 15.82 11.72
N LEU A 268 -0.44 16.75 12.27
CA LEU A 268 -1.71 16.50 12.92
C LEU A 268 -2.79 16.08 11.92
N VAL A 269 -2.70 16.61 10.69
CA VAL A 269 -3.59 16.27 9.58
C VAL A 269 -2.76 15.95 8.34
N VAL A 270 -3.08 14.84 7.66
CA VAL A 270 -2.63 14.52 6.30
C VAL A 270 -3.85 14.46 5.39
N HIS A 271 -3.85 15.28 4.34
CA HIS A 271 -4.97 15.50 3.44
C HIS A 271 -4.55 15.20 2.00
N ASP A 272 -4.98 14.05 1.49
CA ASP A 272 -4.67 13.60 0.13
C ASP A 272 -5.73 14.11 -0.88
N LEU A 273 -5.30 14.68 -2.00
CA LEU A 273 -6.19 15.39 -2.92
C LEU A 273 -6.40 14.61 -4.22
N HIS A 274 -7.61 14.05 -4.39
CA HIS A 274 -7.99 13.17 -5.50
C HIS A 274 -9.07 13.70 -6.46
N GLU A 275 -9.24 12.97 -7.56
CA GLU A 275 -10.32 13.07 -8.54
C GLU A 275 -10.81 11.66 -8.94
N SER A 276 -12.10 11.35 -9.00
CA SER A 276 -13.06 11.95 -9.92
C SER A 276 -14.51 11.89 -9.42
N ALA A 277 -14.80 12.29 -8.19
CA ALA A 277 -16.18 12.45 -7.73
C ALA A 277 -16.87 13.67 -8.38
N SER A 278 -18.21 13.69 -8.39
CA SER A 278 -18.94 14.85 -8.93
C SER A 278 -18.78 16.05 -8.00
N TYR A 279 -18.18 17.14 -8.51
CA TYR A 279 -17.88 18.39 -7.80
C TYR A 279 -16.87 18.20 -6.67
N LEU A 280 -17.28 18.07 -5.40
CA LEU A 280 -16.38 17.83 -4.26
C LEU A 280 -17.00 16.90 -3.22
N TYR A 281 -16.37 15.75 -3.05
CA TYR A 281 -16.60 14.81 -1.95
C TYR A 281 -15.49 14.97 -0.92
N THR A 282 -15.86 15.22 0.33
CA THR A 282 -14.94 15.25 1.48
C THR A 282 -15.07 13.96 2.30
N SER A 283 -13.95 13.25 2.48
CA SER A 283 -13.96 11.87 2.99
C SER A 283 -14.38 11.78 4.46
N THR A 284 -15.46 11.06 4.71
CA THR A 284 -15.77 10.46 6.03
C THR A 284 -16.00 8.97 5.87
N GLY A 285 -16.73 8.60 4.81
CA GLY A 285 -17.06 7.23 4.46
C GLY A 285 -18.41 6.78 5.00
N ARG A 286 -18.77 5.52 4.74
CA ARG A 286 -20.02 4.90 5.23
C ARG A 286 -19.78 3.81 6.27
N GLY A 287 -18.52 3.48 6.54
CA GLY A 287 -18.14 2.33 7.32
C GLY A 287 -18.34 1.00 6.58
N PRO A 288 -18.04 -0.13 7.24
CA PRO A 288 -17.52 -0.23 8.60
C PRO A 288 -16.14 0.39 8.68
N TYR A 289 -15.92 1.23 9.69
CA TYR A 289 -14.60 1.80 9.93
C TYR A 289 -13.71 0.74 10.54
N ASN A 290 -12.41 0.84 10.26
CA ASN A 290 -11.39 -0.02 10.79
C ASN A 290 -11.50 -0.09 12.32
N ALA A 291 -11.58 -1.32 12.84
CA ALA A 291 -11.87 -1.58 14.23
C ALA A 291 -10.75 -1.14 15.18
N TRP A 292 -9.56 -0.78 14.69
CA TRP A 292 -8.43 -0.34 15.51
C TRP A 292 -8.32 1.18 15.69
N LEU A 293 -9.11 1.95 14.93
CA LEU A 293 -9.13 3.41 15.02
C LEU A 293 -9.74 3.87 16.35
N ASP A 294 -9.09 4.83 17.02
CA ASP A 294 -9.74 5.52 18.12
C ASP A 294 -11.01 6.25 17.61
N PRO A 295 -12.19 6.06 18.23
CA PRO A 295 -13.44 6.70 17.79
C PRO A 295 -13.39 8.24 17.73
N MET A 296 -12.47 8.89 18.44
CA MET A 296 -12.24 10.33 18.32
C MET A 296 -11.80 10.71 16.91
N THR A 297 -10.97 9.89 16.25
CA THR A 297 -10.53 10.11 14.86
C THR A 297 -11.72 10.20 13.90
N ILE A 298 -12.68 9.28 14.01
CA ILE A 298 -13.89 9.27 13.18
C ILE A 298 -14.75 10.52 13.45
N SER A 299 -14.81 10.96 14.71
CA SER A 299 -15.55 12.17 15.10
C SER A 299 -14.92 13.43 14.50
N GLU A 300 -13.59 13.51 14.45
CA GLU A 300 -12.84 14.62 13.83
C GLU A 300 -13.01 14.64 12.30
N TRP A 301 -13.06 13.49 11.63
CA TRP A 301 -13.39 13.42 10.19
C TRP A 301 -14.73 14.10 9.93
N ASN A 302 -15.74 13.76 10.72
CA ASN A 302 -17.08 14.32 10.60
C ASN A 302 -17.10 15.82 10.93
N ARG A 303 -16.32 16.29 11.92
CA ARG A 303 -16.22 17.71 12.25
C ARG A 303 -15.71 18.51 11.05
N LEU A 304 -14.58 18.11 10.49
CA LEU A 304 -13.97 18.79 9.35
C LEU A 304 -14.88 18.76 8.12
N ALA A 305 -15.38 17.58 7.74
CA ALA A 305 -16.26 17.41 6.59
C ALA A 305 -17.56 18.22 6.71
N HIS A 306 -18.22 18.20 7.87
CA HIS A 306 -19.44 18.99 8.07
C HIS A 306 -19.15 20.50 8.09
N HIS A 307 -18.00 20.93 8.61
CA HIS A 307 -17.60 22.33 8.54
C HIS A 307 -17.47 22.79 7.08
N GLU A 308 -16.75 22.04 6.24
CA GLU A 308 -16.58 22.34 4.81
C GLU A 308 -17.91 22.34 4.06
N VAL A 309 -18.70 21.28 4.20
CA VAL A 309 -20.00 21.14 3.54
C VAL A 309 -20.93 22.29 3.93
N ARG A 310 -20.97 22.64 5.22
CA ARG A 310 -21.78 23.76 5.72
C ARG A 310 -21.33 25.09 5.14
N THR A 311 -20.02 25.37 5.18
CA THR A 311 -19.46 26.66 4.75
C THR A 311 -19.64 26.86 3.25
N LEU A 312 -19.26 25.88 2.43
CA LEU A 312 -19.39 25.98 0.97
C LEU A 312 -20.86 26.00 0.52
N THR A 313 -21.74 25.22 1.16
CA THR A 313 -23.19 25.33 0.91
C THR A 313 -23.73 26.71 1.29
N GLY A 314 -23.24 27.29 2.40
CA GLY A 314 -23.60 28.65 2.84
C GLY A 314 -23.18 29.74 1.83
N TRP A 315 -22.11 29.51 1.09
CA TRP A 315 -21.67 30.38 -0.03
C TRP A 315 -22.40 30.10 -1.35
N GLY A 316 -23.35 29.15 -1.36
CA GLY A 316 -24.13 28.81 -2.55
C GLY A 316 -23.44 27.84 -3.51
N VAL A 317 -22.33 27.22 -3.12
CA VAL A 317 -21.64 26.21 -3.93
C VAL A 317 -22.49 24.93 -3.93
N PRO A 318 -22.97 24.43 -5.08
CA PRO A 318 -23.69 23.16 -5.14
C PRO A 318 -22.73 21.98 -4.98
N GLY A 319 -23.25 20.78 -4.69
CA GLY A 319 -22.51 19.53 -4.91
C GLY A 319 -21.28 19.31 -4.04
N VAL A 320 -21.22 19.93 -2.86
CA VAL A 320 -20.24 19.62 -1.82
C VAL A 320 -20.88 18.68 -0.81
N TYR A 321 -20.28 17.51 -0.57
CA TYR A 321 -20.91 16.48 0.26
C TYR A 321 -19.91 15.53 0.92
N THR A 322 -20.42 14.67 1.80
CA THR A 322 -19.64 13.64 2.51
C THR A 322 -20.38 12.29 2.51
N HIS A 323 -19.88 11.26 3.21
CA HIS A 323 -20.46 9.90 3.29
C HIS A 323 -20.69 9.19 1.94
N ASP A 324 -19.67 9.10 1.07
CA ASP A 324 -19.76 8.41 -0.23
C ASP A 324 -19.15 7.00 -0.22
N PHE A 325 -18.29 6.65 -1.17
CA PHE A 325 -17.83 5.28 -1.41
C PHE A 325 -16.79 4.78 -0.39
N TYR A 326 -16.08 5.67 0.30
CA TYR A 326 -15.04 5.29 1.26
C TYR A 326 -15.65 4.49 2.42
N ASP A 327 -14.96 3.44 2.87
CA ASP A 327 -15.37 2.66 4.05
C ASP A 327 -14.51 2.96 5.28
N GLY A 328 -13.27 3.42 5.10
CA GLY A 328 -12.32 3.60 6.19
C GLY A 328 -11.87 2.29 6.84
N TRP A 329 -11.87 1.20 6.08
CA TRP A 329 -11.53 -0.15 6.57
C TRP A 329 -10.05 -0.51 6.39
N THR A 330 -9.55 -0.55 5.16
CA THR A 330 -8.18 -1.02 4.88
C THR A 330 -7.13 0.07 5.06
N PRO A 331 -6.02 -0.18 5.77
CA PRO A 331 -5.01 0.83 6.07
C PRO A 331 -3.93 0.97 4.98
N ASN A 332 -4.32 0.97 3.71
CA ASN A 332 -3.38 0.89 2.58
C ASN A 332 -3.23 2.15 1.73
N TYR A 333 -4.09 3.15 1.92
CA TYR A 333 -3.95 4.45 1.24
C TYR A 333 -2.85 5.27 1.91
N MET A 334 -2.15 6.09 1.15
CA MET A 334 -0.99 6.86 1.62
C MET A 334 -1.30 7.71 2.86
N PHE A 335 -2.46 8.37 2.91
CA PHE A 335 -2.85 9.18 4.08
C PHE A 335 -3.05 8.37 5.37
N TRP A 336 -3.13 7.03 5.31
CA TRP A 336 -3.22 6.19 6.51
C TRP A 336 -1.98 6.22 7.36
N VAL A 337 -0.84 6.70 6.83
CA VAL A 337 0.30 7.03 7.68
C VAL A 337 -0.11 7.91 8.86
N ALA A 338 -1.05 8.85 8.70
CA ALA A 338 -1.57 9.61 9.83
C ALA A 338 -2.35 8.75 10.83
N HIS A 339 -3.24 7.88 10.35
CA HIS A 339 -4.07 7.02 11.21
C HIS A 339 -3.29 5.97 11.98
N LEU A 340 -2.23 5.42 11.37
CA LEU A 340 -1.31 4.49 12.02
C LEU A 340 -0.58 5.14 13.21
N HIS A 341 -0.53 6.47 13.25
CA HIS A 341 0.24 7.27 14.20
C HIS A 341 -0.63 8.30 14.95
N ASN A 342 -1.88 7.96 15.24
CA ASN A 342 -2.83 8.75 16.04
C ASN A 342 -3.28 10.11 15.44
N SER A 343 -2.85 10.46 14.23
CA SER A 343 -3.23 11.68 13.52
C SER A 343 -4.43 11.48 12.57
N ILE A 344 -4.86 12.59 11.97
CA ILE A 344 -6.02 12.64 11.08
C ILE A 344 -5.57 12.55 9.62
N GLY A 345 -5.65 11.35 9.05
CA GLY A 345 -5.68 11.15 7.61
C GLY A 345 -7.07 11.45 7.00
N ARG A 346 -7.10 11.99 5.79
CA ARG A 346 -8.33 12.24 5.03
C ARG A 346 -8.02 12.53 3.56
N PHE A 347 -9.07 12.61 2.75
CA PHE A 347 -8.93 12.98 1.35
C PHE A 347 -10.12 13.78 0.79
N TYR A 348 -9.86 14.45 -0.34
CA TYR A 348 -10.89 14.95 -1.24
C TYR A 348 -10.98 14.11 -2.48
N GLU A 349 -12.19 14.01 -3.04
CA GLU A 349 -12.42 13.58 -4.41
C GLU A 349 -13.17 14.69 -5.14
N THR A 350 -12.58 15.21 -6.20
CA THR A 350 -13.16 16.30 -6.99
C THR A 350 -13.39 15.91 -8.43
N GLN A 351 -14.13 16.71 -9.19
CA GLN A 351 -14.42 16.33 -10.58
C GLN A 351 -13.19 16.47 -11.48
N ALA A 352 -12.91 15.40 -12.22
CA ALA A 352 -11.72 15.27 -13.03
C ALA A 352 -11.52 16.43 -14.02
N ALA A 353 -10.31 16.99 -14.05
CA ALA A 353 -9.92 18.01 -15.04
C ALA A 353 -9.46 17.40 -16.39
N ARG A 354 -9.22 16.08 -16.45
CA ARG A 354 -8.82 15.34 -17.65
C ARG A 354 -7.60 15.99 -18.33
N ASN A 355 -7.71 16.31 -19.63
CA ASN A 355 -6.69 16.97 -20.44
C ASN A 355 -6.78 18.50 -20.41
N ALA A 356 -7.32 19.07 -19.33
CA ALA A 356 -7.58 20.50 -19.11
C ALA A 356 -8.53 21.18 -20.11
N ALA A 357 -9.18 20.42 -21.01
CA ALA A 357 -10.25 20.97 -21.84
C ALA A 357 -11.55 21.09 -21.06
N ASP A 358 -12.35 22.10 -21.41
CA ASP A 358 -13.72 22.18 -20.91
C ASP A 358 -14.59 21.09 -21.53
N TYR A 359 -15.50 20.54 -20.73
CA TYR A 359 -16.46 19.55 -21.21
C TYR A 359 -17.80 19.66 -20.48
N VAL A 360 -18.86 19.18 -21.14
CA VAL A 360 -20.16 19.04 -20.47
C VAL A 360 -20.08 17.86 -19.50
N LEU A 361 -20.04 18.17 -18.22
CA LEU A 361 -20.18 17.20 -17.15
C LEU A 361 -21.64 16.84 -16.97
N ARG A 362 -21.92 15.54 -16.87
CA ARG A 362 -23.23 15.02 -16.46
C ARG A 362 -23.08 14.29 -15.14
N THR A 363 -23.88 14.65 -14.15
CA THR A 363 -23.85 14.01 -12.83
C THR A 363 -25.13 13.21 -12.60
N ASN A 364 -25.03 12.20 -11.74
CA ASN A 364 -26.15 11.32 -11.36
C ASN A 364 -26.33 11.20 -9.84
N GLN A 365 -25.86 12.20 -9.09
CA GLN A 365 -25.94 12.19 -7.62
C GLN A 365 -27.36 12.47 -7.14
N ASN A 366 -27.86 11.60 -6.27
CA ASN A 366 -29.20 11.74 -5.67
C ASN A 366 -29.14 12.59 -4.40
N ARG A 367 -30.23 13.31 -4.14
CA ARG A 367 -30.41 14.03 -2.89
C ARG A 367 -30.73 13.05 -1.77
N THR A 368 -29.88 13.01 -0.76
CA THR A 368 -30.00 12.18 0.46
C THR A 368 -29.80 13.03 1.70
N TRP A 369 -29.84 12.43 2.90
CA TRP A 369 -29.68 13.16 4.17
C TRP A 369 -28.27 13.74 4.33
N ASP A 370 -27.27 13.01 3.85
CA ASP A 370 -25.83 13.31 3.81
C ASP A 370 -25.42 14.14 2.57
N ARG A 371 -26.31 14.24 1.58
CA ARG A 371 -26.11 15.02 0.35
C ARG A 371 -27.37 15.83 0.01
N PRO A 372 -27.77 16.82 0.84
CA PRO A 372 -28.97 17.61 0.60
C PRO A 372 -28.80 18.64 -0.54
N ASN A 373 -27.57 19.13 -0.74
CA ASN A 373 -27.19 20.08 -1.78
C ASN A 373 -26.41 19.36 -2.90
N THR A 374 -27.13 18.76 -3.84
CA THR A 374 -26.53 17.94 -4.91
C THR A 374 -25.86 18.77 -5.99
N PRO A 375 -24.88 18.21 -6.74
CA PRO A 375 -24.38 18.85 -7.94
C PRO A 375 -25.50 19.02 -8.98
N LEU A 376 -25.30 19.94 -9.93
CA LEU A 376 -26.22 20.11 -11.06
C LEU A 376 -26.19 18.87 -11.96
N ARG A 377 -27.32 18.55 -12.59
CA ARG A 377 -27.43 17.41 -13.51
C ARG A 377 -26.47 17.53 -14.69
N GLU A 378 -26.32 18.75 -15.21
CA GLU A 378 -25.39 19.07 -16.27
C GLU A 378 -24.75 20.44 -15.99
N VAL A 379 -23.46 20.58 -16.27
CA VAL A 379 -22.70 21.85 -16.19
C VAL A 379 -21.52 21.78 -17.17
N VAL A 380 -21.00 22.92 -17.61
CA VAL A 380 -19.68 22.96 -18.26
C VAL A 380 -18.63 22.93 -17.15
N TRP A 381 -17.78 21.91 -17.15
CA TRP A 381 -16.68 21.78 -16.18
C TRP A 381 -15.36 22.21 -16.82
N SER A 382 -14.59 23.04 -16.12
CA SER A 382 -13.21 23.41 -16.48
C SER A 382 -12.23 23.00 -15.38
N ILE A 383 -10.95 22.92 -15.72
CA ILE A 383 -9.89 22.71 -14.72
C ILE A 383 -9.84 23.86 -13.70
N ARG A 384 -10.18 25.10 -14.08
CA ARG A 384 -10.26 26.23 -13.15
C ARG A 384 -11.35 26.03 -12.09
N ASN A 385 -12.50 25.47 -12.45
CA ASN A 385 -13.53 25.12 -11.46
C ASN A 385 -13.00 24.15 -10.42
N ASN A 386 -12.22 23.16 -10.87
CA ASN A 386 -11.59 22.18 -9.99
C ASN A 386 -10.59 22.86 -9.04
N VAL A 387 -9.69 23.70 -9.57
CA VAL A 387 -8.74 24.50 -8.78
C VAL A 387 -9.47 25.34 -7.72
N ASN A 388 -10.49 26.09 -8.12
CA ASN A 388 -11.25 26.93 -7.19
C ASN A 388 -11.92 26.12 -6.09
N LEU A 389 -12.56 24.99 -6.45
CA LEU A 389 -13.34 24.19 -5.52
C LEU A 389 -12.44 23.46 -4.52
N GLN A 390 -11.37 22.81 -4.99
CA GLN A 390 -10.36 22.19 -4.14
C GLN A 390 -9.72 23.22 -3.18
N GLN A 391 -9.27 24.36 -3.70
CA GLN A 391 -8.61 25.39 -2.89
C GLN A 391 -9.55 25.97 -1.84
N SER A 392 -10.82 26.22 -2.20
CA SER A 392 -11.83 26.72 -1.25
C SER A 392 -12.07 25.74 -0.12
N GLY A 393 -12.25 24.44 -0.44
CA GLY A 393 -12.41 23.40 0.57
C GLY A 393 -11.19 23.30 1.47
N LEU A 394 -9.98 23.28 0.90
CA LEU A 394 -8.75 23.12 1.67
C LEU A 394 -8.48 24.33 2.58
N LEU A 395 -8.68 25.56 2.10
CA LEU A 395 -8.55 26.78 2.92
C LEU A 395 -9.53 26.79 4.10
N VAL A 396 -10.77 26.33 3.89
CA VAL A 396 -11.77 26.18 4.96
C VAL A 396 -11.32 25.14 5.99
N ALA A 397 -10.77 24.01 5.55
CA ALA A 397 -10.24 22.98 6.43
C ALA A 397 -9.04 23.48 7.27
N LEU A 398 -8.10 24.16 6.61
CA LEU A 398 -6.93 24.76 7.26
C LEU A 398 -7.36 25.77 8.33
N ASN A 399 -8.32 26.64 8.02
CA ASN A 399 -8.81 27.63 8.97
C ASN A 399 -9.52 27.01 10.18
N GLU A 400 -10.32 25.95 9.99
CA GLU A 400 -10.97 25.23 11.10
C GLU A 400 -9.93 24.63 12.06
N VAL A 401 -8.87 24.00 11.54
CA VAL A 401 -7.81 23.45 12.41
C VAL A 401 -7.00 24.57 13.06
N ALA A 402 -6.70 25.64 12.33
CA ALA A 402 -5.97 26.79 12.84
C ALA A 402 -6.66 27.46 14.04
N LEU A 403 -7.97 27.70 13.93
CA LEU A 403 -8.76 28.38 14.95
C LEU A 403 -9.09 27.50 16.16
N ASN A 404 -9.04 26.17 16.01
CA ASN A 404 -9.36 25.20 17.06
C ASN A 404 -8.17 24.30 17.41
N ARG A 405 -6.93 24.76 17.18
CA ARG A 405 -5.73 23.92 17.26
C ARG A 405 -5.56 23.19 18.59
N GLU A 406 -5.88 23.85 19.70
CA GLU A 406 -5.71 23.28 21.05
C GLU A 406 -6.63 22.06 21.24
N GLU A 407 -7.88 22.11 20.76
CA GLU A 407 -8.82 20.99 20.85
C GLU A 407 -8.35 19.76 20.04
N TYR A 408 -7.81 19.99 18.84
CA TYR A 408 -7.25 18.90 18.02
C TYR A 408 -5.95 18.33 18.63
N LEU A 409 -5.11 19.18 19.23
CA LEU A 409 -3.89 18.76 19.92
C LEU A 409 -4.19 17.99 21.21
N GLU A 410 -5.19 18.41 21.99
CA GLU A 410 -5.72 17.67 23.15
C GLU A 410 -6.26 16.30 22.73
N SER A 411 -6.95 16.24 21.59
CA SER A 411 -7.47 14.99 21.03
C SER A 411 -6.35 14.06 20.57
N PHE A 412 -5.33 14.61 19.90
CA PHE A 412 -4.10 13.89 19.53
C PHE A 412 -3.39 13.33 20.77
N TRP A 413 -3.13 14.17 21.77
CA TRP A 413 -2.55 13.78 23.05
C TRP A 413 -3.33 12.65 23.74
N THR A 414 -4.67 12.78 23.79
CA THR A 414 -5.55 11.78 24.38
C THR A 414 -5.46 10.43 23.65
N ARG A 415 -5.42 10.43 22.32
CA ARG A 415 -5.25 9.21 21.53
C ARG A 415 -3.90 8.55 21.76
N SER A 416 -2.83 9.35 21.82
CA SER A 416 -1.48 8.86 22.13
C SER A 416 -1.43 8.18 23.50
N GLN A 417 -2.05 8.78 24.53
CA GLN A 417 -2.17 8.15 25.86
C GLN A 417 -2.94 6.83 25.82
N ARG A 418 -4.05 6.78 25.08
CA ARG A 418 -4.84 5.55 24.92
C ARG A 418 -4.09 4.46 24.17
N ALA A 419 -3.26 4.82 23.18
CA ALA A 419 -2.42 3.88 22.46
C ALA A 419 -1.40 3.21 23.40
N VAL A 420 -0.73 3.96 24.28
CA VAL A 420 0.19 3.37 25.27
C VAL A 420 -0.55 2.54 26.32
N ALA A 421 -1.71 3.00 26.80
CA ALA A 421 -2.49 2.27 27.79
C ALA A 421 -3.10 0.95 27.25
N LYS A 422 -3.29 0.86 25.93
CA LYS A 422 -3.98 -0.23 25.21
C LYS A 422 -3.57 -1.61 25.71
N ALA A 423 -2.28 -1.88 25.84
CA ALA A 423 -1.76 -3.20 26.24
C ALA A 423 -2.40 -3.75 27.52
N ARG A 424 -2.73 -2.88 28.47
CA ARG A 424 -3.28 -3.24 29.78
C ARG A 424 -4.80 -3.08 29.87
N THR A 425 -5.40 -2.22 29.04
CA THR A 425 -6.84 -1.90 29.10
C THR A 425 -7.68 -2.68 28.10
N GLU A 426 -7.15 -2.94 26.91
CA GLU A 426 -7.87 -3.51 25.75
C GLU A 426 -7.16 -4.75 25.18
N GLY A 427 -5.83 -4.75 25.32
CA GLY A 427 -4.81 -5.61 24.72
C GLY A 427 -4.94 -5.86 23.21
N PRO A 428 -4.10 -6.73 22.62
CA PRO A 428 -3.16 -7.64 23.29
C PRO A 428 -2.04 -6.90 24.03
N ALA A 429 -1.33 -7.61 24.92
CA ALA A 429 -0.15 -7.07 25.58
C ALA A 429 1.02 -6.88 24.59
N GLY A 430 1.12 -7.77 23.60
CA GLY A 430 2.13 -7.71 22.55
C GLY A 430 1.98 -8.83 21.53
N TYR A 431 2.86 -8.80 20.53
CA TYR A 431 3.05 -9.90 19.58
C TYR A 431 4.46 -10.45 19.76
N VAL A 432 4.58 -11.76 19.93
CA VAL A 432 5.87 -12.48 20.03
C VAL A 432 6.16 -13.17 18.71
N LEU A 433 7.34 -12.90 18.15
CA LEU A 433 7.89 -13.56 16.98
C LEU A 433 9.07 -14.42 17.47
N PRO A 434 8.90 -15.76 17.58
CA PRO A 434 9.88 -16.64 18.21
C PRO A 434 11.26 -16.62 17.53
N ALA A 435 12.34 -16.73 18.31
CA ALA A 435 13.72 -16.73 17.79
C ALA A 435 14.06 -17.98 16.96
N ASP A 436 13.30 -19.05 17.14
CA ASP A 436 13.42 -20.34 16.44
C ASP A 436 12.44 -20.48 15.26
N ASP A 437 11.95 -19.35 14.74
CA ASP A 437 11.18 -19.32 13.51
C ASP A 437 11.97 -19.98 12.36
N ARG A 438 11.26 -20.79 11.57
CA ARG A 438 11.80 -21.51 10.42
C ARG A 438 12.31 -20.58 9.32
N ARG A 439 11.82 -19.33 9.26
CA ARG A 439 12.12 -18.33 8.23
C ARG A 439 12.63 -17.03 8.87
N PRO A 440 13.82 -17.03 9.48
CA PRO A 440 14.34 -15.87 10.19
C PRO A 440 14.55 -14.65 9.26
N GLY A 441 14.89 -14.83 7.98
CA GLY A 441 15.06 -13.72 7.02
C GLY A 441 13.74 -13.01 6.72
N GLN A 442 12.67 -13.78 6.48
CA GLN A 442 11.31 -13.27 6.32
C GLN A 442 10.79 -12.60 7.60
N GLN A 443 11.07 -13.18 8.77
CA GLN A 443 10.72 -12.58 10.07
C GLN A 443 11.43 -11.24 10.25
N ALA A 444 12.74 -11.17 9.96
CA ALA A 444 13.50 -9.93 10.03
C ALA A 444 12.97 -8.87 9.03
N ARG A 445 12.51 -9.28 7.83
CA ARG A 445 11.87 -8.38 6.85
C ARG A 445 10.58 -7.77 7.40
N LEU A 446 9.70 -8.59 8.00
CA LEU A 446 8.49 -8.10 8.66
C LEU A 446 8.85 -7.09 9.76
N LEU A 447 9.79 -7.44 10.64
CA LEU A 447 10.20 -6.56 11.74
C LEU A 447 10.81 -5.24 11.24
N ARG A 448 11.62 -5.26 10.17
CA ARG A 448 12.14 -4.04 9.54
C ARG A 448 11.04 -3.19 8.91
N LEU A 449 10.00 -3.80 8.33
CA LEU A 449 8.85 -3.07 7.81
C LEU A 449 8.10 -2.37 8.95
N LEU A 450 7.89 -3.04 10.09
CA LEU A 450 7.30 -2.43 11.28
C LEU A 450 8.17 -1.27 11.81
N GLN A 451 9.49 -1.43 11.86
CA GLN A 451 10.42 -0.34 12.22
C GLN A 451 10.38 0.83 11.22
N THR A 452 10.16 0.56 9.93
CA THR A 452 10.01 1.59 8.89
C THR A 452 8.73 2.41 9.09
N HIS A 453 7.69 1.79 9.65
CA HIS A 453 6.51 2.47 10.19
C HIS A 453 6.74 3.12 11.56
N GLY A 454 7.96 3.16 12.09
CA GLY A 454 8.24 3.76 13.40
C GLY A 454 7.72 2.95 14.59
N PHE A 455 7.36 1.68 14.41
CA PHE A 455 6.95 0.81 15.50
C PHE A 455 8.16 0.20 16.22
N GLU A 456 8.10 0.19 17.54
CA GLU A 456 9.16 -0.32 18.41
C GLU A 456 9.15 -1.86 18.42
N VAL A 457 10.31 -2.45 18.16
CA VAL A 457 10.58 -3.89 18.25
C VAL A 457 11.57 -4.12 19.39
N HIS A 458 11.26 -5.06 20.26
CA HIS A 458 12.13 -5.47 21.38
C HIS A 458 12.60 -6.90 21.18
N ARG A 459 13.62 -7.31 21.92
CA ARG A 459 14.15 -8.66 21.92
C ARG A 459 14.33 -9.19 23.33
N THR A 460 13.84 -10.39 23.62
CA THR A 460 13.91 -10.98 24.96
C THR A 460 15.35 -11.32 25.34
N ASP A 461 15.73 -11.00 26.57
CA ASP A 461 17.09 -11.29 27.07
C ASP A 461 17.26 -12.79 27.40
N GLU A 462 16.16 -13.43 27.83
CA GLU A 462 16.11 -14.83 28.25
C GLU A 462 14.88 -15.53 27.64
N ALA A 463 14.79 -16.86 27.80
CA ALA A 463 13.59 -17.60 27.43
C ALA A 463 12.43 -17.26 28.36
N VAL A 464 11.22 -17.17 27.82
CA VAL A 464 10.03 -16.65 28.51
C VAL A 464 8.88 -17.63 28.36
N THR A 465 8.17 -17.94 29.44
CA THR A 465 6.94 -18.73 29.39
C THR A 465 5.73 -17.84 29.63
N LEU A 466 4.78 -17.81 28.68
CA LEU A 466 3.51 -17.07 28.76
C LEU A 466 2.38 -17.98 28.24
N ASP A 467 1.23 -18.00 28.92
CA ASP A 467 0.07 -18.82 28.55
C ASP A 467 0.43 -20.28 28.15
N ASP A 468 1.23 -20.94 28.99
CA ASP A 468 1.75 -22.31 28.82
C ASP A 468 2.69 -22.55 27.62
N ARG A 469 3.08 -21.50 26.88
CA ARG A 469 4.06 -21.56 25.79
C ARG A 469 5.38 -20.93 26.19
N THR A 470 6.48 -21.62 25.92
CA THR A 470 7.85 -21.09 26.11
C THR A 470 8.39 -20.56 24.79
N TYR A 471 8.86 -19.31 24.81
CA TYR A 471 9.54 -18.64 23.72
C TYR A 471 11.05 -18.61 24.01
N PRO A 472 11.92 -18.98 23.07
CA PRO A 472 13.37 -18.96 23.30
C PRO A 472 13.91 -17.56 23.61
N ALA A 473 15.10 -17.53 24.22
CA ALA A 473 15.85 -16.29 24.38
C ALA A 473 16.15 -15.67 23.01
N GLY A 474 16.11 -14.35 22.92
CA GLY A 474 16.30 -13.64 21.68
C GLY A 474 15.06 -13.56 20.78
N SER A 475 13.87 -13.93 21.28
CA SER A 475 12.61 -13.78 20.54
C SER A 475 12.26 -12.31 20.41
N TYR A 476 11.69 -11.90 19.28
CA TYR A 476 11.27 -10.52 19.08
C TYR A 476 9.88 -10.27 19.66
N VAL A 477 9.67 -9.07 20.18
CA VAL A 477 8.41 -8.64 20.82
C VAL A 477 8.03 -7.27 20.30
N VAL A 478 6.88 -7.18 19.65
CA VAL A 478 6.21 -5.90 19.36
C VAL A 478 5.27 -5.62 20.53
N ARG A 479 5.75 -4.85 21.51
CA ARG A 479 4.98 -4.54 22.72
C ARG A 479 3.83 -3.58 22.37
N MET A 480 2.65 -3.73 22.96
CA MET A 480 1.53 -2.81 22.69
C MET A 480 1.48 -1.61 23.66
N ASP A 481 2.43 -1.48 24.59
CA ASP A 481 2.58 -0.30 25.46
C ASP A 481 3.52 0.75 24.87
N GLN A 482 3.35 0.98 23.56
CA GLN A 482 4.11 1.94 22.75
C GLN A 482 3.17 2.97 22.07
N PRO A 483 3.68 4.14 21.64
CA PRO A 483 2.87 5.25 21.14
C PRO A 483 1.99 4.92 19.93
N PHE A 484 2.46 4.05 19.04
CA PHE A 484 1.77 3.69 17.80
C PHE A 484 1.25 2.25 17.81
N SER A 485 0.95 1.73 19.00
CA SER A 485 0.49 0.35 19.20
C SER A 485 -0.74 0.00 18.36
N ARG A 486 -1.64 0.95 18.11
CA ARG A 486 -2.84 0.76 17.27
C ARG A 486 -2.47 0.52 15.80
N GLY A 487 -1.48 1.24 15.27
CA GLY A 487 -0.97 1.03 13.92
C GLY A 487 -0.30 -0.34 13.78
N ALA A 488 0.53 -0.74 14.76
CA ALA A 488 1.14 -2.06 14.78
C ALA A 488 0.08 -3.18 14.85
N ASP A 489 -0.94 -3.00 15.70
CA ASP A 489 -2.07 -3.93 15.83
C ASP A 489 -2.85 -4.05 14.52
N MET A 490 -3.10 -2.94 13.82
CA MET A 490 -3.77 -2.96 12.51
C MET A 490 -3.07 -3.87 11.51
N LEU A 491 -1.73 -3.93 11.49
CA LEU A 491 -0.99 -4.73 10.51
C LEU A 491 -0.84 -6.21 10.93
N LEU A 492 -0.81 -6.48 12.23
CA LEU A 492 -0.50 -7.80 12.81
C LEU A 492 -1.75 -8.61 13.22
N ASP A 493 -2.84 -7.95 13.58
CA ASP A 493 -4.07 -8.61 14.03
C ASP A 493 -4.89 -9.14 12.83
N ARG A 494 -5.85 -10.02 13.11
CA ARG A 494 -6.79 -10.54 12.12
C ARG A 494 -7.97 -9.60 11.91
N GLN A 495 -8.53 -9.58 10.70
CA GLN A 495 -9.74 -8.84 10.37
C GLN A 495 -10.93 -9.79 10.23
N PHE A 496 -12.10 -9.33 10.66
CA PHE A 496 -13.37 -9.95 10.33
C PHE A 496 -14.27 -8.92 9.66
N TYR A 497 -14.71 -9.23 8.44
CA TYR A 497 -15.61 -8.38 7.67
C TYR A 497 -16.95 -9.08 7.45
N SER A 498 -18.02 -8.45 7.90
CA SER A 498 -19.38 -8.93 7.73
C SER A 498 -19.93 -8.62 6.34
N PRO A 499 -20.59 -9.56 5.64
CA PRO A 499 -21.25 -9.27 4.38
C PRO A 499 -22.51 -8.41 4.54
N ASP A 500 -22.99 -8.21 5.77
CA ASP A 500 -24.12 -7.33 6.10
C ASP A 500 -23.73 -5.84 6.11
N ASP A 501 -22.43 -5.56 6.14
CA ASP A 501 -21.88 -4.22 6.02
C ASP A 501 -21.95 -3.71 4.57
N PRO A 502 -21.84 -2.38 4.35
CA PRO A 502 -21.77 -1.81 2.99
C PRO A 502 -20.74 -2.52 2.13
N ARG A 503 -20.97 -2.56 0.81
CA ARG A 503 -20.03 -3.19 -0.12
C ARG A 503 -18.63 -2.58 0.09
N PRO A 504 -17.59 -3.39 0.30
CA PRO A 504 -16.24 -2.87 0.53
C PRO A 504 -15.74 -2.13 -0.70
N TYR A 505 -15.02 -1.04 -0.45
CA TYR A 505 -14.36 -0.30 -1.52
C TYR A 505 -13.08 -1.00 -1.97
N ASP A 506 -12.41 -1.73 -1.08
CA ASP A 506 -11.14 -2.42 -1.33
C ASP A 506 -11.00 -3.75 -0.55
N ASP A 507 -9.78 -4.26 -0.39
CA ASP A 507 -9.46 -5.49 0.36
C ASP A 507 -10.04 -5.45 1.78
N VAL A 508 -10.62 -6.56 2.22
CA VAL A 508 -11.25 -6.66 3.54
C VAL A 508 -10.41 -7.42 4.57
N GLY A 509 -9.36 -8.12 4.14
CA GLY A 509 -8.48 -8.87 5.04
C GLY A 509 -7.01 -8.84 4.62
N TRP A 510 -6.16 -8.68 5.63
CA TRP A 510 -4.70 -8.80 5.60
C TRP A 510 -4.26 -9.48 6.91
N THR A 511 -3.00 -9.88 7.06
CA THR A 511 -2.39 -10.19 8.38
C THR A 511 -0.92 -10.45 8.09
N PHE A 512 -0.02 -9.56 8.52
CA PHE A 512 1.35 -9.61 8.04
C PHE A 512 2.12 -10.86 8.47
N GLY A 513 1.97 -11.33 9.72
CA GLY A 513 2.63 -12.58 10.15
C GLY A 513 2.29 -13.74 9.22
N ALA A 514 1.01 -13.91 8.89
CA ALA A 514 0.55 -14.96 8.00
C ALA A 514 0.99 -14.73 6.53
N LEU A 515 0.91 -13.50 6.03
CA LEU A 515 1.28 -13.17 4.64
C LEU A 515 2.79 -13.18 4.39
N PHE A 516 3.62 -13.07 5.43
CA PHE A 516 5.07 -13.22 5.38
C PHE A 516 5.51 -14.67 5.63
N ASP A 517 4.58 -15.56 5.97
CA ASP A 517 4.82 -16.94 6.43
C ASP A 517 5.78 -17.01 7.62
N THR A 518 5.55 -16.13 8.60
CA THR A 518 6.35 -16.01 9.83
C THR A 518 5.47 -16.27 11.03
N GLU A 519 5.98 -17.00 12.02
CA GLU A 519 5.23 -17.22 13.24
C GLU A 519 5.08 -15.92 14.02
N THR A 520 3.83 -15.52 14.24
CA THR A 520 3.48 -14.29 14.98
C THR A 520 2.38 -14.63 15.98
N VAL A 521 2.75 -14.62 17.25
CA VAL A 521 1.88 -15.05 18.34
C VAL A 521 1.33 -13.83 19.05
N ARG A 522 0.02 -13.62 18.95
CA ARG A 522 -0.70 -12.59 19.70
C ARG A 522 -0.77 -13.02 21.17
N VAL A 523 -0.21 -12.23 22.08
CA VAL A 523 -0.16 -12.53 23.52
C VAL A 523 -1.03 -11.55 24.29
N ASP A 524 -2.02 -12.09 24.99
CA ASP A 524 -2.95 -11.30 25.82
C ASP A 524 -2.47 -11.13 27.26
N ASP A 525 -1.58 -12.01 27.74
CA ASP A 525 -1.01 -11.93 29.09
C ASP A 525 -0.12 -10.69 29.26
N VAL A 526 -0.54 -9.81 30.17
CA VAL A 526 0.17 -8.57 30.51
C VAL A 526 1.51 -8.82 31.20
N ALA A 527 1.78 -10.03 31.71
CA ALA A 527 3.08 -10.42 32.24
C ALA A 527 4.20 -10.30 31.19
N LEU A 528 3.87 -10.36 29.89
CA LEU A 528 4.79 -10.08 28.80
C LEU A 528 5.50 -8.73 28.97
N LEU A 529 4.82 -7.72 29.50
CA LEU A 529 5.35 -6.35 29.63
C LEU A 529 6.43 -6.22 30.72
N ASP A 530 6.49 -7.18 31.63
CA ASP A 530 7.43 -7.21 32.77
C ASP A 530 8.67 -8.09 32.48
N VAL A 531 8.72 -8.71 31.29
CA VAL A 531 9.85 -9.52 30.81
C VAL A 531 11.07 -8.63 30.52
N GLY A 532 12.26 -9.12 30.88
CA GLY A 532 13.53 -8.51 30.51
C GLY A 532 13.74 -8.57 28.99
N MET A 533 13.78 -7.40 28.36
CA MET A 533 13.96 -7.26 26.92
C MET A 533 14.67 -5.95 26.57
N THR A 534 15.34 -5.95 25.44
CA THR A 534 16.09 -4.81 24.91
C THR A 534 15.41 -4.24 23.67
N LEU A 535 15.34 -2.91 23.53
CA LEU A 535 14.84 -2.25 22.32
C LEU A 535 15.84 -2.44 21.16
N GLU A 536 15.35 -2.83 19.99
CA GLU A 536 16.16 -2.92 18.77
C GLU A 536 16.31 -1.52 18.14
N GLU A 537 17.37 -0.79 18.51
CA GLU A 537 17.64 0.57 18.03
C GLU A 537 17.99 0.64 16.53
N GLY A 538 18.46 -0.46 15.94
CA GLY A 538 18.83 -0.57 14.53
C GLY A 538 17.90 -1.47 13.73
N PRO A 539 18.03 -1.49 12.39
CA PRO A 539 17.26 -2.41 11.56
C PRO A 539 17.49 -3.86 12.00
N VAL A 540 16.40 -4.60 12.22
CA VAL A 540 16.49 -6.02 12.58
C VAL A 540 17.23 -6.81 11.48
N ARG A 541 18.24 -7.58 11.87
CA ARG A 541 19.03 -8.43 10.99
C ARG A 541 19.08 -9.86 11.52
N VAL A 542 19.13 -10.80 10.60
CA VAL A 542 19.44 -12.20 10.92
C VAL A 542 20.94 -12.34 11.07
N ALA A 543 21.38 -13.06 12.08
CA ALA A 543 22.77 -13.48 12.16
C ALA A 543 23.01 -14.55 11.09
N GLY A 544 23.98 -14.32 10.22
CA GLY A 544 24.38 -15.27 9.18
C GLY A 544 25.89 -15.30 9.02
N GLY A 545 26.36 -16.12 8.10
CA GLY A 545 27.78 -16.33 7.82
C GLY A 545 28.15 -17.81 7.70
N ALA A 546 29.45 -18.07 7.64
CA ALA A 546 30.06 -19.37 7.53
C ALA A 546 30.29 -19.98 8.92
N VAL A 547 29.81 -21.20 9.11
CA VAL A 547 30.06 -22.02 10.30
C VAL A 547 31.07 -23.10 9.93
N GLU A 548 32.30 -22.95 10.41
CA GLU A 548 33.39 -23.88 10.15
C GLU A 548 33.15 -25.27 10.74
N ALA A 549 33.74 -26.28 10.10
CA ALA A 549 33.61 -27.66 10.55
C ALA A 549 34.40 -27.87 11.85
N ASP A 550 33.80 -28.58 12.82
CA ASP A 550 34.45 -28.86 14.12
C ASP A 550 35.81 -29.55 13.96
N ARG A 551 35.97 -30.42 12.95
CA ARG A 551 37.19 -31.16 12.61
C ARG A 551 37.20 -31.57 11.13
N GLY A 552 38.38 -31.61 10.52
CA GLY A 552 38.57 -32.13 9.16
C GLY A 552 38.85 -31.03 8.13
N THR A 553 39.01 -31.42 6.86
CA THR A 553 39.09 -30.48 5.74
C THR A 553 37.69 -30.29 5.18
N THR A 554 37.28 -29.04 4.96
CA THR A 554 35.97 -28.71 4.37
C THR A 554 35.91 -29.14 2.91
N VAL A 555 35.06 -30.11 2.59
CA VAL A 555 34.86 -30.63 1.22
C VAL A 555 33.63 -30.07 0.54
N ALA A 556 32.66 -29.57 1.32
CA ALA A 556 31.47 -28.90 0.83
C ALA A 556 30.92 -27.94 1.89
N TRP A 557 29.98 -27.08 1.48
CA TRP A 557 29.18 -26.24 2.36
C TRP A 557 27.70 -26.53 2.13
N ALA A 558 26.89 -26.48 3.19
CA ALA A 558 25.44 -26.64 3.12
C ALA A 558 24.70 -25.41 3.68
N ILE A 559 23.71 -24.93 2.93
CA ILE A 559 22.81 -23.84 3.34
C ILE A 559 21.40 -24.42 3.43
N HIS A 560 20.75 -24.24 4.59
CA HIS A 560 19.39 -24.73 4.81
C HIS A 560 18.39 -23.93 3.97
N TYR A 561 17.56 -24.63 3.19
CA TYR A 561 16.52 -23.99 2.38
C TYR A 561 15.16 -24.02 3.09
N ALA A 562 14.69 -22.86 3.50
CA ALA A 562 13.38 -22.68 4.14
C ALA A 562 12.40 -21.87 3.26
N ALA A 563 12.61 -21.83 1.94
CA ALA A 563 11.90 -20.93 1.02
C ALA A 563 11.97 -19.46 1.50
N ASP A 564 13.16 -19.08 1.97
CA ASP A 564 13.51 -17.69 2.23
C ASP A 564 13.83 -17.01 0.90
N ASN A 565 13.20 -15.88 0.63
CA ASN A 565 13.34 -15.19 -0.64
C ASN A 565 14.77 -14.67 -0.86
N ASP A 566 15.51 -14.36 0.21
CA ASP A 566 16.90 -13.88 0.10
C ASP A 566 17.87 -14.94 -0.43
N LEU A 567 17.52 -16.23 -0.36
CA LEU A 567 18.31 -17.28 -1.02
C LEU A 567 18.19 -17.24 -2.55
N THR A 568 17.07 -16.73 -3.07
CA THR A 568 16.93 -16.45 -4.50
C THR A 568 17.86 -15.32 -4.91
N ARG A 569 17.84 -14.22 -4.15
CA ARG A 569 18.74 -13.09 -4.37
C ARG A 569 20.21 -13.51 -4.31
N PHE A 570 20.58 -14.33 -3.33
CA PHE A 570 21.92 -14.91 -3.23
C PHE A 570 22.30 -15.68 -4.51
N ARG A 571 21.42 -16.58 -5.00
CA ARG A 571 21.72 -17.37 -6.21
C ARG A 571 21.96 -16.49 -7.44
N PHE A 572 21.14 -15.47 -7.65
CA PHE A 572 21.25 -14.56 -8.81
C PHE A 572 22.42 -13.56 -8.68
N ALA A 573 22.79 -13.14 -7.46
CA ALA A 573 23.92 -12.25 -7.23
C ALA A 573 25.28 -12.97 -7.36
N HIS A 574 25.32 -14.28 -7.13
CA HIS A 574 26.53 -15.10 -7.21
C HIS A 574 26.47 -16.09 -8.38
N GLU A 575 26.36 -15.56 -9.61
CA GLU A 575 26.19 -16.37 -10.82
C GLU A 575 27.30 -17.40 -11.06
N ASP A 576 28.54 -17.08 -10.67
CA ASP A 576 29.73 -17.91 -10.84
C ASP A 576 29.83 -19.10 -9.87
N LEU A 577 29.03 -19.14 -8.81
CA LEU A 577 29.03 -20.26 -7.86
C LEU A 577 28.22 -21.43 -8.42
N VAL A 578 28.76 -22.63 -8.26
CA VAL A 578 28.07 -23.89 -8.58
C VAL A 578 27.33 -24.37 -7.33
N LEU A 579 26.00 -24.32 -7.39
CA LEU A 579 25.10 -24.72 -6.31
C LEU A 579 24.31 -25.94 -6.73
N HIS A 580 24.22 -26.93 -5.84
CA HIS A 580 23.36 -28.09 -6.02
C HIS A 580 22.23 -28.08 -4.99
N ALA A 581 20.99 -28.27 -5.41
CA ALA A 581 19.87 -28.45 -4.49
C ALA A 581 19.70 -29.94 -4.14
N ALA A 582 19.63 -30.24 -2.84
CA ALA A 582 19.28 -31.58 -2.35
C ALA A 582 17.84 -31.94 -2.71
N ARG A 583 17.61 -33.12 -3.29
CA ARG A 583 16.26 -33.59 -3.65
C ARG A 583 15.53 -34.24 -2.47
N GLU A 584 16.27 -34.64 -1.45
CA GLU A 584 15.75 -35.25 -0.22
C GLU A 584 16.40 -34.61 1.02
N SER A 585 15.83 -34.87 2.20
CA SER A 585 16.46 -34.46 3.46
C SER A 585 17.75 -35.23 3.72
N PHE A 586 18.73 -34.57 4.34
CA PHE A 586 19.96 -35.22 4.80
C PHE A 586 20.42 -34.67 6.16
N GLU A 587 21.25 -35.45 6.85
CA GLU A 587 21.84 -35.07 8.13
C GLU A 587 23.32 -34.76 7.93
N ALA A 588 23.79 -33.66 8.51
CA ALA A 588 25.21 -33.33 8.57
C ALA A 588 25.57 -32.74 9.93
N GLY A 589 26.42 -33.47 10.69
CA GLY A 589 26.70 -33.13 12.09
C GLY A 589 25.48 -33.31 12.97
N ASN A 590 25.06 -32.24 13.67
CA ASN A 590 23.84 -32.20 14.50
C ASN A 590 22.71 -31.38 13.84
N ARG A 591 22.78 -31.20 12.51
CA ARG A 591 21.83 -30.38 11.75
C ARG A 591 21.15 -31.22 10.68
N THR A 592 19.84 -31.06 10.58
CA THR A 592 19.01 -31.61 9.51
C THR A 592 18.83 -30.57 8.43
N PHE A 593 19.02 -30.98 7.17
CA PHE A 593 18.78 -30.15 5.99
C PHE A 593 17.62 -30.75 5.20
N GLY A 594 16.57 -29.96 4.94
CA GLY A 594 15.42 -30.40 4.15
C GLY A 594 15.68 -30.36 2.64
N PRO A 595 14.75 -30.88 1.81
CA PRO A 595 14.81 -30.76 0.36
C PRO A 595 14.91 -29.29 -0.08
N GLY A 596 15.64 -29.05 -1.16
CA GLY A 596 15.98 -27.71 -1.67
C GLY A 596 17.23 -27.09 -1.05
N SER A 597 17.75 -27.65 0.06
CA SER A 597 18.99 -27.14 0.70
C SER A 597 20.15 -27.11 -0.28
N PHE A 598 20.87 -25.99 -0.32
CA PHE A 598 21.98 -25.79 -1.24
C PHE A 598 23.23 -26.48 -0.72
N ILE A 599 23.91 -27.19 -1.61
CA ILE A 599 25.20 -27.87 -1.39
C ILE A 599 26.19 -27.27 -2.37
N LEU A 600 27.27 -26.69 -1.86
CA LEU A 600 28.35 -26.11 -2.64
C LEU A 600 29.61 -26.93 -2.41
N ARG A 601 30.06 -27.69 -3.41
CA ARG A 601 31.27 -28.51 -3.29
C ARG A 601 32.52 -27.63 -3.42
N SER A 602 33.50 -27.85 -2.56
CA SER A 602 34.73 -27.03 -2.54
C SER A 602 35.61 -27.23 -3.78
N ASP A 603 35.49 -28.36 -4.48
CA ASP A 603 36.26 -28.68 -5.70
C ASP A 603 35.62 -28.15 -6.99
N GLU A 604 34.35 -27.75 -6.96
CA GLU A 604 33.62 -27.13 -8.07
C GLU A 604 33.60 -25.59 -7.99
N ASN A 605 34.05 -25.02 -6.87
CA ASN A 605 33.93 -23.60 -6.56
C ASN A 605 35.30 -22.95 -6.25
N PRO A 606 35.37 -21.60 -6.19
CA PRO A 606 36.62 -20.89 -5.88
C PRO A 606 37.26 -21.33 -4.56
N ALA A 607 38.60 -21.24 -4.49
CA ALA A 607 39.36 -21.67 -3.31
C ALA A 607 39.01 -20.92 -2.02
N ASP A 608 38.45 -19.71 -2.12
CA ASP A 608 38.02 -18.87 -1.00
C ASP A 608 36.50 -18.93 -0.75
N LEU A 609 35.85 -20.04 -1.13
CA LEU A 609 34.40 -20.22 -0.98
C LEU A 609 33.90 -19.92 0.44
N GLY A 610 34.64 -20.30 1.48
CA GLY A 610 34.26 -20.02 2.87
C GLY A 610 34.19 -18.52 3.19
N GLY A 611 35.14 -17.72 2.72
CA GLY A 611 35.12 -16.27 2.88
C GLY A 611 33.95 -15.61 2.13
N MET A 612 33.67 -16.09 0.91
CA MET A 612 32.53 -15.63 0.12
C MET A 612 31.19 -15.96 0.81
N LEU A 613 31.06 -17.15 1.39
CA LEU A 613 29.86 -17.58 2.11
C LEU A 613 29.70 -16.89 3.47
N GLU A 614 30.80 -16.49 4.12
CA GLU A 614 30.75 -15.63 5.30
C GLU A 614 30.12 -14.27 4.96
N GLU A 615 30.64 -13.58 3.95
CA GLU A 615 30.14 -12.28 3.52
C GLU A 615 28.69 -12.37 3.02
N ALA A 616 28.39 -13.35 2.17
CA ALA A 616 27.04 -13.57 1.64
C ALA A 616 26.04 -13.95 2.74
N GLY A 617 26.43 -14.81 3.68
CA GLY A 617 25.58 -15.19 4.80
C GLY A 617 25.23 -13.99 5.70
N GLN A 618 26.18 -13.07 5.93
CA GLN A 618 25.94 -11.82 6.65
C GLN A 618 25.05 -10.83 5.88
N GLU A 619 25.15 -10.79 4.54
CA GLU A 619 24.34 -9.91 3.69
C GLU A 619 22.89 -10.42 3.55
N TYR A 620 22.72 -11.69 3.22
CA TYR A 620 21.44 -12.30 2.86
C TYR A 620 20.75 -13.00 4.04
N GLY A 621 21.42 -13.13 5.18
CA GLY A 621 20.81 -13.64 6.41
C GLY A 621 20.65 -15.16 6.45
N PHE A 622 21.66 -15.91 6.00
CA PHE A 622 21.70 -17.37 6.10
C PHE A 622 23.00 -17.87 6.74
N GLU A 623 22.97 -19.08 7.28
CA GLU A 623 24.17 -19.80 7.72
C GLU A 623 24.61 -20.81 6.65
N ALA A 624 25.90 -20.76 6.28
CA ALA A 624 26.55 -21.76 5.46
C ALA A 624 27.40 -22.67 6.35
N VAL A 625 27.10 -23.97 6.38
CA VAL A 625 27.75 -24.92 7.29
C VAL A 625 28.80 -25.73 6.52
N ALA A 626 30.05 -25.67 6.97
CA ALA A 626 31.13 -26.47 6.41
C ALA A 626 30.93 -27.96 6.73
N LEU A 627 31.10 -28.80 5.70
CA LEU A 627 30.96 -30.24 5.78
C LEU A 627 32.32 -30.90 5.54
N SER A 628 32.70 -31.84 6.42
CA SER A 628 33.91 -32.66 6.26
C SER A 628 33.75 -33.82 5.28
N ASP A 629 32.51 -34.18 4.94
CA ASP A 629 32.15 -35.19 3.96
C ASP A 629 31.02 -34.66 3.06
N ALA A 630 31.04 -35.00 1.77
CA ALA A 630 29.97 -34.61 0.86
C ALA A 630 28.68 -35.42 1.17
N PRO A 631 27.50 -34.78 1.26
CA PRO A 631 26.25 -35.48 1.49
C PRO A 631 25.97 -36.55 0.42
N SER A 632 25.59 -37.75 0.85
CA SER A 632 25.19 -38.85 -0.05
C SER A 632 23.68 -38.78 -0.33
N VAL A 633 23.23 -37.67 -0.93
CA VAL A 633 21.84 -37.39 -1.28
C VAL A 633 21.74 -37.09 -2.78
N PRO A 634 20.65 -37.46 -3.48
CA PRO A 634 20.44 -37.02 -4.86
C PRO A 634 20.38 -35.48 -4.94
N THR A 635 21.03 -34.91 -5.95
CA THR A 635 21.07 -33.45 -6.15
C THR A 635 20.85 -33.09 -7.61
N HIS A 636 20.56 -31.82 -7.87
CA HIS A 636 20.63 -31.22 -9.21
C HIS A 636 21.20 -29.80 -9.11
N GLU A 637 21.79 -29.31 -10.19
CA GLU A 637 22.31 -27.95 -10.23
C GLU A 637 21.17 -26.91 -10.20
N VAL A 638 21.34 -25.85 -9.43
CA VAL A 638 20.44 -24.68 -9.39
C VAL A 638 20.88 -23.72 -10.51
N ALA A 639 20.43 -23.99 -11.74
CA ALA A 639 20.80 -23.19 -12.91
C ALA A 639 20.10 -21.81 -12.93
N LEU A 640 20.68 -20.85 -13.66
CA LEU A 640 20.06 -19.53 -13.89
C LEU A 640 19.26 -19.55 -15.20
N PRO A 641 17.92 -19.45 -15.16
CA PRO A 641 17.13 -19.43 -16.39
C PRO A 641 17.17 -18.07 -17.08
N ARG A 642 16.95 -18.05 -18.40
CA ARG A 642 16.64 -16.85 -19.17
C ARG A 642 15.16 -16.54 -19.00
N ILE A 643 14.85 -15.44 -18.31
CA ILE A 643 13.49 -15.12 -17.87
C ILE A 643 12.91 -13.99 -18.73
N ALA A 644 11.64 -14.13 -19.12
CA ALA A 644 10.83 -13.03 -19.64
C ALA A 644 9.60 -12.78 -18.78
N VAL A 645 9.24 -11.51 -18.60
CA VAL A 645 7.96 -11.07 -18.03
C VAL A 645 7.10 -10.51 -19.15
N MET A 646 6.02 -11.22 -19.47
CA MET A 646 5.07 -10.82 -20.51
C MET A 646 4.06 -9.80 -19.98
N HIS A 647 3.85 -8.70 -20.70
CA HIS A 647 2.84 -7.69 -20.38
C HIS A 647 1.85 -7.44 -21.52
N THR A 648 0.69 -6.89 -21.16
CA THR A 648 -0.30 -6.39 -22.14
C THR A 648 -0.16 -4.87 -22.30
N TRP A 649 -0.67 -4.33 -23.41
CA TRP A 649 -0.80 -2.87 -23.57
C TRP A 649 -2.10 -2.31 -22.97
N GLN A 650 -2.94 -3.16 -22.39
CA GLN A 650 -4.27 -2.81 -21.89
C GLN A 650 -4.25 -2.28 -20.46
N THR A 651 -3.39 -2.84 -19.61
CA THR A 651 -3.16 -2.43 -18.22
C THR A 651 -1.75 -2.84 -17.84
N THR A 652 -1.13 -2.09 -16.91
CA THR A 652 0.14 -2.45 -16.26
C THR A 652 0.03 -2.51 -14.74
N GLN A 653 -1.21 -2.51 -14.23
CA GLN A 653 -1.50 -2.24 -12.83
C GLN A 653 -1.03 -3.33 -11.88
N ASN A 654 -1.41 -4.58 -12.15
CA ASN A 654 -1.23 -5.66 -11.18
C ASN A 654 0.06 -6.46 -11.44
N GLU A 655 0.49 -6.57 -12.69
CA GLU A 655 1.79 -7.18 -13.00
C GLU A 655 2.97 -6.30 -12.54
N GLY A 656 2.74 -5.01 -12.31
CA GLY A 656 3.74 -4.12 -11.71
C GLY A 656 4.27 -4.63 -10.38
N TRP A 657 3.44 -5.30 -9.57
CA TRP A 657 3.83 -5.89 -8.30
C TRP A 657 4.75 -7.11 -8.45
N LEU A 658 4.56 -7.89 -9.52
CA LEU A 658 5.49 -8.97 -9.87
C LEU A 658 6.87 -8.38 -10.20
N ARG A 659 6.91 -7.32 -11.03
CA ARG A 659 8.17 -6.65 -11.40
C ARG A 659 8.91 -6.11 -10.19
N ILE A 660 8.21 -5.40 -9.29
CA ILE A 660 8.79 -4.92 -8.02
C ILE A 660 9.41 -6.09 -7.24
N GLY A 661 8.70 -7.22 -7.13
CA GLY A 661 9.23 -8.41 -6.45
C GLY A 661 10.47 -8.99 -7.13
N LEU A 662 10.52 -9.07 -8.46
CA LEU A 662 11.72 -9.55 -9.16
C LEU A 662 12.91 -8.59 -8.97
N ASP A 663 12.67 -7.29 -9.12
CA ASP A 663 13.70 -6.26 -9.02
C ASP A 663 14.24 -6.12 -7.59
N GLU A 664 13.38 -6.24 -6.55
CA GLU A 664 13.80 -6.23 -5.14
C GLU A 664 14.77 -7.37 -4.81
N PHE A 665 14.55 -8.56 -5.39
CA PHE A 665 15.38 -9.74 -5.18
C PHE A 665 16.46 -9.92 -6.27
N GLY A 666 16.66 -8.92 -7.13
CA GLY A 666 17.74 -8.91 -8.13
C GLY A 666 17.61 -9.98 -9.21
N VAL A 667 16.40 -10.43 -9.50
CA VAL A 667 16.12 -11.43 -10.55
C VAL A 667 16.04 -10.71 -11.91
N PRO A 668 17.00 -10.90 -12.83
CA PRO A 668 16.97 -10.24 -14.13
C PRO A 668 15.88 -10.84 -15.03
N TYR A 669 15.24 -10.00 -15.84
CA TYR A 669 14.24 -10.44 -16.81
C TYR A 669 14.20 -9.52 -18.04
N ASP A 670 13.84 -10.11 -19.19
CA ASP A 670 13.40 -9.35 -20.35
C ASP A 670 11.92 -8.95 -20.16
N TYR A 671 11.61 -7.66 -20.28
CA TYR A 671 10.22 -7.19 -20.22
C TYR A 671 9.62 -7.15 -21.64
N ILE A 672 8.77 -8.12 -21.96
CA ILE A 672 8.30 -8.36 -23.33
C ILE A 672 6.79 -8.11 -23.46
N SER A 673 6.37 -7.59 -24.60
CA SER A 673 4.94 -7.39 -24.87
C SER A 673 4.29 -8.62 -25.47
N VAL A 674 2.96 -8.72 -25.37
CA VAL A 674 2.17 -9.72 -26.12
C VAL A 674 2.42 -9.70 -27.64
N HIS A 675 2.87 -8.57 -28.21
CA HIS A 675 3.23 -8.49 -29.64
C HIS A 675 4.55 -9.21 -29.91
N GLU A 676 5.53 -9.09 -29.03
CA GLU A 676 6.81 -9.79 -29.18
C GLU A 676 6.62 -11.30 -29.09
N VAL A 677 5.74 -11.76 -28.20
CA VAL A 677 5.36 -13.18 -28.11
C VAL A 677 4.61 -13.64 -29.37
N ARG A 678 3.71 -12.82 -29.91
CA ARG A 678 3.00 -13.10 -31.18
C ARG A 678 3.96 -13.23 -32.36
N ASP A 679 4.95 -12.34 -32.43
CA ASP A 679 5.80 -12.16 -33.60
C ASP A 679 7.09 -13.01 -33.54
N THR A 680 7.32 -13.75 -32.44
CA THR A 680 8.48 -14.63 -32.23
C THR A 680 8.05 -16.11 -32.18
N PRO A 681 8.22 -16.88 -33.28
CA PRO A 681 7.83 -18.29 -33.32
C PRO A 681 8.63 -19.22 -32.39
N ASP A 682 9.93 -18.95 -32.26
CA ASP A 682 10.91 -19.81 -31.57
C ASP A 682 11.29 -19.20 -30.21
N LEU A 683 10.32 -19.07 -29.30
CA LEU A 683 10.51 -18.41 -27.99
C LEU A 683 11.61 -19.09 -27.14
N LEU A 684 11.78 -20.41 -27.27
CA LEU A 684 12.78 -21.19 -26.51
C LEU A 684 14.23 -20.83 -26.84
N ASP A 685 14.48 -20.29 -28.03
CA ASP A 685 15.82 -19.85 -28.39
C ASP A 685 16.25 -18.63 -27.56
N ARG A 686 15.30 -17.93 -26.93
CA ARG A 686 15.54 -16.71 -26.14
C ARG A 686 15.31 -16.88 -24.66
N TRP A 687 14.29 -17.65 -24.27
CA TRP A 687 13.85 -17.75 -22.89
C TRP A 687 13.63 -19.20 -22.48
N ASP A 688 13.84 -19.46 -21.20
CA ASP A 688 13.58 -20.74 -20.55
C ASP A 688 12.28 -20.67 -19.73
N VAL A 689 12.00 -19.49 -19.17
CA VAL A 689 10.80 -19.20 -18.38
C VAL A 689 10.09 -17.95 -18.89
N ILE A 690 8.78 -18.05 -19.11
CA ILE A 690 7.91 -16.89 -19.38
C ILE A 690 6.93 -16.74 -18.20
N LEU A 691 7.04 -15.61 -17.50
CA LEU A 691 6.13 -15.18 -16.45
C LEU A 691 5.03 -14.30 -17.05
N PHE A 692 3.77 -14.65 -16.80
CA PHE A 692 2.63 -13.79 -17.09
C PHE A 692 1.93 -13.37 -15.81
N GLY A 693 2.26 -12.16 -15.35
CA GLY A 693 1.70 -11.60 -14.13
C GLY A 693 0.18 -11.39 -14.17
N PRO A 694 -0.43 -11.03 -13.03
CA PRO A 694 -1.86 -10.74 -12.96
C PRO A 694 -2.23 -9.62 -13.93
N SER A 695 -3.31 -9.81 -14.67
CA SER A 695 -3.92 -8.77 -15.51
C SER A 695 -5.30 -8.40 -14.94
N VAL A 696 -6.09 -7.61 -15.66
CA VAL A 696 -7.55 -7.50 -15.39
C VAL A 696 -8.38 -7.98 -16.58
N ASN A 697 -7.71 -8.43 -17.64
CA ASN A 697 -8.33 -8.83 -18.89
C ASN A 697 -8.74 -10.30 -18.86
N SER A 698 -9.81 -10.63 -19.59
CA SER A 698 -10.16 -12.01 -19.94
C SER A 698 -9.19 -12.58 -20.98
N ALA A 699 -9.15 -13.92 -21.12
CA ALA A 699 -8.32 -14.59 -22.12
C ALA A 699 -8.54 -14.05 -23.55
N LEU A 700 -9.80 -13.80 -23.94
CA LEU A 700 -10.13 -13.22 -25.25
C LEU A 700 -9.64 -11.77 -25.37
N GLN A 701 -9.80 -10.95 -24.33
CA GLN A 701 -9.29 -9.58 -24.36
C GLN A 701 -7.76 -9.52 -24.48
N ILE A 702 -7.03 -10.49 -23.92
CA ILE A 702 -5.56 -10.60 -24.05
C ILE A 702 -5.18 -10.93 -25.50
N VAL A 703 -5.95 -11.81 -26.14
CA VAL A 703 -5.75 -12.21 -27.54
C VAL A 703 -6.09 -11.08 -28.50
N ASP A 704 -7.22 -10.42 -28.30
CA ASP A 704 -7.70 -9.31 -29.15
C ASP A 704 -6.87 -8.03 -28.94
N GLY A 705 -6.49 -7.76 -27.69
CA GLY A 705 -5.78 -6.56 -27.26
C GLY A 705 -6.56 -5.26 -27.47
N LEU A 706 -5.85 -4.18 -27.83
CA LEU A 706 -6.48 -2.87 -28.06
C LEU A 706 -7.02 -2.74 -29.48
N GLY A 707 -8.30 -2.35 -29.60
CA GLY A 707 -8.93 -2.03 -30.88
C GLY A 707 -8.72 -0.57 -31.32
N GLY A 708 -9.20 -0.23 -32.52
CA GLY A 708 -9.15 1.12 -33.07
C GLY A 708 -8.71 1.15 -34.53
N SER A 709 -9.04 2.20 -35.28
CA SER A 709 -8.70 2.33 -36.70
C SER A 709 -7.36 3.01 -36.96
N GLN A 710 -6.86 3.83 -36.03
CA GLN A 710 -5.58 4.54 -36.14
C GLN A 710 -4.55 3.97 -35.15
N PRO A 711 -3.24 3.95 -35.50
CA PRO A 711 -2.18 3.54 -34.59
C PRO A 711 -2.20 4.33 -33.28
N ILE A 712 -1.84 3.66 -32.18
CA ILE A 712 -1.66 4.31 -30.87
C ILE A 712 -0.16 4.20 -30.52
N PRO A 713 0.66 5.22 -30.78
CA PRO A 713 2.09 5.16 -30.49
C PRO A 713 2.34 5.25 -28.98
N TRP A 714 3.33 4.51 -28.51
CA TRP A 714 3.89 4.58 -27.17
C TRP A 714 5.43 4.57 -27.28
N GLU A 715 5.98 5.72 -27.66
CA GLU A 715 7.42 5.90 -27.89
C GLU A 715 7.86 7.31 -27.53
N ALA A 716 9.12 7.43 -27.14
CA ALA A 716 9.71 8.73 -26.83
C ALA A 716 9.83 9.55 -28.12
N THR A 717 9.31 10.76 -28.11
CA THR A 717 9.42 11.74 -29.20
C THR A 717 9.71 13.12 -28.63
N ASP A 718 9.98 14.12 -29.48
CA ASP A 718 10.11 15.52 -29.03
C ASP A 718 8.83 16.04 -28.35
N VAL A 719 7.66 15.47 -28.64
CA VAL A 719 6.36 15.88 -28.10
C VAL A 719 5.99 15.09 -26.84
N THR A 720 6.49 13.86 -26.73
CA THR A 720 6.21 12.89 -25.65
C THR A 720 7.51 12.28 -25.11
N PRO A 721 8.45 13.08 -24.58
CA PRO A 721 9.78 12.60 -24.20
C PRO A 721 9.79 11.67 -22.98
N ASN A 722 8.71 11.63 -22.18
CA ASN A 722 8.65 10.88 -20.92
C ASN A 722 8.00 9.50 -21.04
N ILE A 723 7.48 9.11 -22.21
CA ILE A 723 6.89 7.77 -22.44
C ILE A 723 7.85 6.85 -23.21
N GLY A 724 7.53 5.55 -23.26
CA GLY A 724 8.33 4.59 -24.02
C GLY A 724 9.56 4.03 -23.28
N ARG A 725 9.81 4.44 -22.03
CA ARG A 725 10.98 4.00 -21.24
C ARG A 725 10.90 2.53 -20.82
N GLN A 726 9.76 2.10 -20.27
CA GLN A 726 9.56 0.74 -19.76
C GLN A 726 9.42 -0.26 -20.90
N ALA A 727 8.60 0.09 -21.88
CA ALA A 727 8.37 -0.65 -23.12
C ALA A 727 8.00 0.37 -24.19
N SER A 728 8.28 0.09 -25.46
CA SER A 728 8.00 1.00 -26.57
C SER A 728 7.40 0.27 -27.77
N SER A 729 6.43 0.91 -28.43
CA SER A 729 5.89 0.44 -29.70
C SER A 729 5.33 1.61 -30.51
N PRO A 730 5.54 1.66 -31.84
CA PRO A 730 4.88 2.64 -32.70
C PRO A 730 3.36 2.40 -32.82
N ASP A 731 2.87 1.21 -32.44
CA ASP A 731 1.45 0.91 -32.35
C ASP A 731 1.16 -0.15 -31.27
N ILE A 732 0.52 0.26 -30.18
CA ILE A 732 0.15 -0.64 -29.08
C ILE A 732 -1.16 -1.40 -29.33
N ARG A 733 -1.80 -1.22 -30.51
CA ARG A 733 -3.01 -1.95 -30.88
C ARG A 733 -2.78 -3.43 -31.16
N GLY A 734 -3.86 -4.21 -31.09
CA GLY A 734 -3.82 -5.67 -31.18
C GLY A 734 -3.30 -6.32 -29.92
N GLY A 735 -3.53 -7.63 -29.80
CA GLY A 735 -3.09 -8.43 -28.65
C GLY A 735 -2.13 -9.53 -29.05
N LEU A 736 -2.13 -10.58 -28.24
CA LEU A 736 -1.34 -11.80 -28.45
C LEU A 736 -1.70 -12.49 -29.77
N GLY A 737 -2.96 -12.41 -30.21
CA GLY A 737 -3.46 -13.15 -31.37
C GLY A 737 -3.44 -14.67 -31.16
N LEU A 738 -4.05 -15.42 -32.08
CA LEU A 738 -3.99 -16.88 -32.04
C LEU A 738 -2.57 -17.40 -32.33
N GLU A 739 -1.79 -16.67 -33.13
CA GLU A 739 -0.40 -17.05 -33.39
C GLU A 739 0.45 -17.00 -32.12
N GLY A 740 0.30 -15.97 -31.29
CA GLY A 740 1.00 -15.92 -30.01
C GLY A 740 0.59 -17.02 -29.03
N VAL A 741 -0.69 -17.44 -29.06
CA VAL A 741 -1.12 -18.63 -28.29
C VAL A 741 -0.43 -19.90 -28.80
N LEU A 742 -0.29 -20.07 -30.11
CA LEU A 742 0.43 -21.20 -30.70
C LEU A 742 1.93 -21.14 -30.41
N ASN A 743 2.54 -19.95 -30.37
CA ASN A 743 3.94 -19.78 -29.97
C ASN A 743 4.16 -20.20 -28.51
N LEU A 744 3.26 -19.78 -27.61
CA LEU A 744 3.30 -20.22 -26.20
C LEU A 744 3.11 -21.74 -26.09
N GLN A 745 2.23 -22.34 -26.89
CA GLN A 745 2.07 -23.79 -26.92
C GLN A 745 3.37 -24.49 -27.35
N ARG A 746 3.99 -24.04 -28.45
CA ARG A 746 5.28 -24.58 -28.93
C ARG A 746 6.40 -24.43 -27.91
N PHE A 747 6.44 -23.27 -27.25
CA PHE A 747 7.40 -22.97 -26.19
C PHE A 747 7.31 -23.98 -25.04
N VAL A 748 6.10 -24.24 -24.54
CA VAL A 748 5.93 -25.21 -23.46
C VAL A 748 6.20 -26.63 -23.97
N GLU A 749 5.66 -27.01 -25.14
CA GLU A 749 5.86 -28.35 -25.72
C GLU A 749 7.35 -28.70 -25.89
N GLY A 750 8.19 -27.71 -26.21
CA GLY A 750 9.63 -27.87 -26.41
C GLY A 750 10.51 -27.75 -25.15
N GLY A 751 9.93 -27.67 -23.95
CA GLY A 751 10.68 -27.68 -22.69
C GLY A 751 10.59 -26.40 -21.84
N GLY A 752 9.91 -25.36 -22.34
CA GLY A 752 9.79 -24.08 -21.64
C GLY A 752 8.82 -24.12 -20.46
N THR A 753 9.04 -23.25 -19.48
CA THR A 753 8.12 -23.09 -18.34
C THR A 753 7.27 -21.82 -18.50
N LEU A 754 5.95 -21.97 -18.62
CA LEU A 754 5.00 -20.86 -18.59
C LEU A 754 4.37 -20.74 -17.20
N ILE A 755 4.57 -19.60 -16.54
CA ILE A 755 4.03 -19.33 -15.20
C ILE A 755 2.93 -18.28 -15.32
N THR A 756 1.71 -18.59 -14.90
CA THR A 756 0.57 -17.67 -14.95
C THR A 756 0.01 -17.41 -13.55
N LEU A 757 -0.22 -16.13 -13.24
CA LEU A 757 -0.71 -15.67 -11.94
C LEU A 757 -2.17 -15.20 -12.03
N THR A 758 -3.00 -15.68 -11.10
CA THR A 758 -4.42 -15.31 -10.94
C THR A 758 -5.21 -15.36 -12.27
N ASN A 759 -5.79 -14.25 -12.74
CA ASN A 759 -6.60 -14.21 -13.95
C ASN A 759 -5.82 -14.57 -15.22
N SER A 760 -4.49 -14.38 -15.25
CA SER A 760 -3.71 -14.75 -16.44
C SER A 760 -3.70 -16.26 -16.65
N SER A 761 -3.93 -17.05 -15.58
CA SER A 761 -4.15 -18.51 -15.65
C SER A 761 -5.41 -18.89 -16.44
N ARG A 762 -6.33 -17.96 -16.73
CA ARG A 762 -7.46 -18.22 -17.62
C ARG A 762 -7.03 -18.40 -19.07
N LEU A 763 -5.90 -17.84 -19.50
CA LEU A 763 -5.41 -17.97 -20.88
C LEU A 763 -5.12 -19.43 -21.25
N PRO A 764 -4.23 -20.16 -20.55
CA PRO A 764 -3.96 -21.56 -20.88
C PRO A 764 -5.20 -22.46 -20.71
N LEU A 765 -6.09 -22.16 -19.76
CA LEU A 765 -7.35 -22.91 -19.58
C LEU A 765 -8.32 -22.71 -20.75
N HIS A 766 -8.48 -21.46 -21.23
CA HIS A 766 -9.43 -21.12 -22.29
C HIS A 766 -9.06 -21.76 -23.63
N PHE A 767 -7.75 -21.83 -23.94
CA PHE A 767 -7.24 -22.39 -25.19
C PHE A 767 -6.83 -23.86 -25.08
N GLY A 768 -7.07 -24.51 -23.93
CA GLY A 768 -6.81 -25.94 -23.74
C GLY A 768 -5.33 -26.31 -23.67
N LEU A 769 -4.46 -25.36 -23.29
CA LEU A 769 -3.03 -25.60 -23.13
C LEU A 769 -2.72 -26.41 -21.86
N ALA A 770 -3.59 -26.38 -20.84
CA ALA A 770 -3.41 -27.11 -19.59
C ALA A 770 -4.40 -28.30 -19.46
N PRO A 771 -4.07 -29.48 -20.02
CA PRO A 771 -4.96 -30.64 -19.99
C PRO A 771 -5.24 -31.11 -18.55
N GLY A 772 -6.49 -31.50 -18.29
CA GLY A 772 -6.92 -31.99 -16.97
C GLY A 772 -7.29 -30.91 -15.96
N VAL A 773 -7.12 -29.63 -16.30
CA VAL A 773 -7.48 -28.49 -15.45
C VAL A 773 -8.57 -27.67 -16.14
N SER A 774 -9.53 -27.18 -15.38
CA SER A 774 -10.63 -26.34 -15.84
C SER A 774 -10.94 -25.24 -14.83
N GLU A 775 -11.66 -24.19 -15.25
CA GLU A 775 -12.22 -23.19 -14.33
C GLU A 775 -13.65 -23.57 -13.95
N ARG A 776 -13.99 -23.44 -12.67
CA ARG A 776 -15.34 -23.62 -12.14
C ARG A 776 -15.96 -22.27 -11.80
N GLN A 777 -17.23 -22.11 -12.18
CA GLN A 777 -18.04 -20.97 -11.76
C GLN A 777 -18.49 -21.15 -10.30
N ALA A 778 -18.35 -20.08 -9.51
CA ALA A 778 -18.77 -20.03 -8.11
C ALA A 778 -19.61 -18.78 -7.88
N SER A 779 -20.83 -18.77 -8.40
CA SER A 779 -21.70 -17.58 -8.44
C SER A 779 -22.19 -17.13 -7.06
N ASP A 780 -22.18 -18.01 -6.07
CA ASP A 780 -22.66 -17.68 -4.72
C ASP A 780 -21.51 -17.45 -3.72
N LEU A 781 -20.26 -17.72 -4.13
CA LEU A 781 -19.09 -17.34 -3.33
C LEU A 781 -19.02 -15.81 -3.28
N TRP A 782 -18.70 -15.28 -2.11
CA TRP A 782 -18.26 -13.90 -1.94
C TRP A 782 -16.93 -13.91 -1.18
N ALA A 783 -15.87 -13.47 -1.84
CA ALA A 783 -14.53 -13.33 -1.28
C ALA A 783 -13.86 -12.12 -1.94
N PRO A 784 -14.13 -10.89 -1.48
CA PRO A 784 -13.77 -9.65 -2.19
C PRO A 784 -12.25 -9.34 -2.13
N GLY A 785 -11.51 -10.02 -1.26
CA GLY A 785 -10.06 -9.87 -1.08
C GLY A 785 -9.70 -10.11 0.38
N GLY A 786 -8.99 -11.20 0.67
CA GLY A 786 -8.65 -11.60 2.02
C GLY A 786 -7.55 -12.66 2.08
N VAL A 787 -7.27 -13.13 3.29
CA VAL A 787 -6.24 -14.14 3.58
C VAL A 787 -6.92 -15.48 3.86
N PHE A 788 -6.50 -16.52 3.14
CA PHE A 788 -7.10 -17.84 3.17
C PHE A 788 -6.06 -18.92 3.47
N ARG A 789 -6.42 -19.91 4.28
CA ARG A 789 -5.55 -21.06 4.55
C ARG A 789 -5.52 -22.00 3.35
N ALA A 790 -4.32 -22.47 3.03
CA ALA A 790 -4.09 -23.44 1.98
C ALA A 790 -3.12 -24.53 2.47
N ARG A 791 -3.45 -25.78 2.15
CA ARG A 791 -2.72 -26.99 2.48
C ARG A 791 -1.78 -27.38 1.36
N ILE A 792 -0.62 -27.93 1.72
CA ILE A 792 0.39 -28.48 0.82
C ILE A 792 0.42 -30.01 1.00
N PRO A 793 -0.50 -30.75 0.35
CA PRO A 793 -0.57 -32.21 0.51
C PRO A 793 0.59 -32.96 -0.15
N GLU A 794 1.32 -32.30 -1.04
CA GLU A 794 2.35 -32.91 -1.88
C GLU A 794 3.69 -32.22 -1.61
N THR A 795 4.58 -32.82 -0.83
CA THR A 795 5.83 -32.18 -0.37
C THR A 795 7.05 -32.49 -1.25
N GLU A 796 6.92 -33.43 -2.19
CA GLU A 796 8.03 -33.92 -3.02
C GLU A 796 8.41 -32.93 -4.15
N SER A 797 7.47 -32.09 -4.60
CA SER A 797 7.72 -31.15 -5.70
C SER A 797 8.65 -30.00 -5.26
N PRO A 798 9.67 -29.64 -6.07
CA PRO A 798 10.54 -28.49 -5.79
C PRO A 798 9.80 -27.17 -5.65
N LEU A 799 8.63 -27.04 -6.27
CA LEU A 799 7.78 -25.85 -6.17
C LEU A 799 7.33 -25.56 -4.74
N VAL A 800 7.31 -26.54 -3.85
CA VAL A 800 6.86 -26.39 -2.46
C VAL A 800 7.96 -26.65 -1.43
N TRP A 801 9.20 -26.89 -1.85
CA TRP A 801 10.31 -27.08 -0.92
C TRP A 801 10.50 -25.84 -0.04
N GLY A 802 10.86 -26.08 1.21
CA GLY A 802 10.98 -25.04 2.22
C GLY A 802 9.65 -24.52 2.76
N PHE A 803 8.48 -25.04 2.39
CA PHE A 803 7.18 -24.72 3.02
C PHE A 803 6.77 -25.76 4.07
N GLY A 804 5.89 -25.35 5.00
CA GLY A 804 5.24 -26.25 5.94
C GLY A 804 4.03 -26.95 5.29
N GLU A 805 3.27 -27.71 6.08
CA GLU A 805 2.06 -28.41 5.59
C GLU A 805 0.91 -27.45 5.24
N GLU A 806 0.97 -26.20 5.72
CA GLU A 806 -0.03 -25.16 5.52
C GLU A 806 0.65 -23.80 5.28
N ILE A 807 -0.02 -22.94 4.52
CA ILE A 807 0.34 -21.54 4.29
C ILE A 807 -0.92 -20.67 4.19
N ALA A 808 -0.80 -19.40 4.57
CA ALA A 808 -1.81 -18.39 4.32
C ALA A 808 -1.54 -17.68 2.97
N VAL A 809 -2.55 -17.62 2.10
CA VAL A 809 -2.44 -16.99 0.76
C VAL A 809 -3.49 -15.90 0.56
N TYR A 810 -3.13 -14.85 -0.19
CA TYR A 810 -4.09 -13.82 -0.58
C TYR A 810 -4.95 -14.30 -1.76
N PHE A 811 -6.27 -14.21 -1.61
CA PHE A 811 -7.24 -14.56 -2.65
C PHE A 811 -8.35 -13.51 -2.77
N SER A 812 -8.69 -13.17 -4.02
CA SER A 812 -9.88 -12.39 -4.37
C SER A 812 -10.59 -13.08 -5.53
N GLN A 813 -11.87 -13.42 -5.34
CA GLN A 813 -12.69 -14.07 -6.36
C GLN A 813 -12.85 -13.20 -7.62
N GLY A 814 -12.82 -11.87 -7.47
CA GLY A 814 -12.92 -10.94 -8.59
C GLY A 814 -11.71 -11.00 -9.53
N GLN A 815 -10.56 -11.46 -9.03
CA GLN A 815 -9.29 -11.48 -9.75
C GLN A 815 -8.82 -12.89 -10.09
N SER A 816 -9.14 -13.89 -9.28
CA SER A 816 -8.61 -15.24 -9.45
C SER A 816 -9.63 -16.23 -10.02
N PRO A 817 -9.21 -17.14 -10.92
CA PRO A 817 -10.05 -18.28 -11.31
C PRO A 817 -10.15 -19.26 -10.15
N ILE A 818 -11.26 -20.00 -10.09
CA ILE A 818 -11.37 -21.15 -9.18
C ILE A 818 -11.08 -22.39 -10.01
N LEU A 819 -9.91 -22.98 -9.79
CA LEU A 819 -9.46 -24.13 -10.55
C LEU A 819 -10.24 -25.39 -10.17
N ASN A 820 -10.31 -26.33 -11.10
CA ASN A 820 -10.94 -27.63 -10.95
C ASN A 820 -10.13 -28.67 -11.71
N ASP A 821 -9.64 -29.67 -10.98
CA ASP A 821 -8.84 -30.79 -11.49
C ASP A 821 -9.64 -32.11 -11.52
N GLY A 822 -10.97 -32.04 -11.34
CA GLY A 822 -11.87 -33.19 -11.38
C GLY A 822 -11.79 -34.12 -10.16
N ARG A 823 -10.97 -33.82 -9.14
CA ARG A 823 -10.87 -34.63 -7.92
C ARG A 823 -12.02 -34.33 -6.94
N PRO A 824 -12.44 -35.29 -6.09
CA PRO A 824 -13.42 -35.04 -5.04
C PRO A 824 -13.00 -33.90 -4.12
N ARG A 825 -13.96 -33.11 -3.64
CA ARG A 825 -13.73 -31.97 -2.74
C ARG A 825 -14.39 -32.23 -1.37
N PRO A 826 -13.64 -32.73 -0.39
CA PRO A 826 -14.10 -32.80 1.01
C PRO A 826 -14.60 -31.44 1.51
N GLY A 827 -15.52 -31.44 2.49
CA GLY A 827 -16.12 -30.22 3.05
C GLY A 827 -17.30 -29.63 2.27
N THR A 828 -17.67 -30.20 1.11
CA THR A 828 -18.75 -29.66 0.24
C THR A 828 -20.17 -30.18 0.55
N GLN A 829 -20.34 -31.22 1.38
CA GLN A 829 -21.53 -32.10 1.31
C GLN A 829 -22.58 -31.96 2.43
N VAL A 830 -22.58 -30.94 3.28
CA VAL A 830 -23.58 -30.84 4.35
C VAL A 830 -24.22 -29.46 4.41
N ALA A 831 -25.36 -29.27 3.76
CA ALA A 831 -26.07 -27.99 3.69
C ALA A 831 -26.54 -27.45 5.06
N SER A 832 -26.63 -28.29 6.09
CA SER A 832 -27.08 -27.93 7.45
C SER A 832 -25.97 -27.46 8.40
N GLU A 833 -24.70 -27.61 8.03
CA GLU A 833 -23.56 -27.20 8.88
C GLU A 833 -23.15 -25.74 8.61
N PRO A 834 -22.38 -25.10 9.49
CA PRO A 834 -21.68 -23.84 9.19
C PRO A 834 -20.77 -23.98 7.95
N ASP A 835 -20.66 -22.93 7.15
CA ASP A 835 -19.97 -22.93 5.85
C ASP A 835 -18.79 -21.94 5.79
N GLY A 836 -18.34 -21.46 6.95
CA GLY A 836 -17.28 -20.47 7.08
C GLY A 836 -17.71 -19.03 6.78
N SER A 837 -19.00 -18.78 6.55
CA SER A 837 -19.47 -17.43 6.23
C SER A 837 -19.33 -16.47 7.40
N THR A 838 -18.91 -15.24 7.13
CA THR A 838 -18.73 -14.15 8.10
C THR A 838 -20.04 -13.42 8.43
N THR A 839 -21.18 -14.12 8.41
CA THR A 839 -22.51 -13.57 8.70
C THR A 839 -22.87 -13.57 10.19
N THR A 840 -21.98 -14.07 11.04
CA THR A 840 -22.28 -14.37 12.45
C THR A 840 -22.12 -13.18 13.39
N ARG A 841 -21.30 -12.18 13.00
CA ARG A 841 -21.08 -10.94 13.76
C ARG A 841 -20.86 -9.75 12.82
N ARG A 842 -20.80 -8.54 13.39
CA ARG A 842 -20.47 -7.32 12.67
C ARG A 842 -18.97 -7.28 12.35
N SER A 843 -18.58 -6.45 11.37
CA SER A 843 -17.17 -6.23 11.08
C SER A 843 -16.43 -5.73 12.33
N SER A 844 -15.33 -6.40 12.67
CA SER A 844 -14.52 -6.06 13.85
C SER A 844 -13.12 -6.74 13.78
N ARG A 845 -12.35 -6.68 14.87
CA ARG A 845 -11.05 -7.37 14.98
C ARG A 845 -11.19 -8.89 15.17
N GLY A 846 -10.09 -9.62 15.02
CA GLY A 846 -9.99 -11.05 15.30
C GLY A 846 -10.58 -11.94 14.19
N GLY A 847 -10.36 -13.26 14.31
CA GLY A 847 -10.88 -14.28 13.39
C GLY A 847 -12.37 -14.62 13.57
N ILE A 848 -12.84 -15.62 12.82
CA ILE A 848 -14.23 -16.15 12.90
C ILE A 848 -14.55 -16.78 14.27
N ASP A 849 -13.51 -17.20 14.98
CA ASP A 849 -13.52 -17.90 16.26
C ASP A 849 -13.29 -16.97 17.48
N GLU A 850 -13.05 -15.69 17.23
CA GLU A 850 -12.74 -14.70 18.27
C GLU A 850 -13.96 -13.81 18.58
N ASP A 851 -14.14 -13.47 19.87
CA ASP A 851 -15.21 -12.58 20.34
C ASP A 851 -14.93 -11.11 19.95
N ASP A 852 -15.98 -10.37 19.61
CA ASP A 852 -15.88 -8.92 19.35
C ASP A 852 -15.65 -8.14 20.66
N VAL A 853 -14.53 -7.43 20.75
CA VAL A 853 -14.23 -6.51 21.85
C VAL A 853 -14.10 -5.12 21.26
N VAL A 854 -15.19 -4.35 21.38
CA VAL A 854 -15.24 -2.96 20.95
C VAL A 854 -14.24 -2.12 21.75
N GLN A 855 -13.51 -1.25 21.06
CA GLN A 855 -12.45 -0.44 21.65
C GLN A 855 -12.99 0.55 22.69
N GLY A 856 -12.26 0.69 23.81
CA GLY A 856 -12.69 1.46 24.98
C GLY A 856 -13.58 0.71 25.98
N HIS A 857 -13.87 -0.58 25.76
CA HIS A 857 -14.60 -1.44 26.69
C HIS A 857 -13.64 -2.45 27.38
N GLY A 858 -13.87 -2.74 28.67
CA GLY A 858 -13.07 -3.73 29.40
C GLY A 858 -13.33 -5.16 28.93
N ARG A 859 -12.27 -5.97 28.78
CA ARG A 859 -12.31 -7.37 28.31
C ARG A 859 -13.32 -8.27 29.01
N ASP A 860 -13.54 -8.04 30.31
CA ASP A 860 -14.36 -8.93 31.16
C ASP A 860 -15.85 -8.54 31.22
N TRP A 861 -16.26 -7.51 30.47
CA TRP A 861 -17.64 -7.03 30.51
C TRP A 861 -18.60 -8.07 29.90
N GLY A 862 -19.51 -8.60 30.72
CA GLY A 862 -20.57 -9.51 30.28
C GLY A 862 -20.16 -10.98 30.13
N GLN A 863 -18.88 -11.32 30.27
CA GLN A 863 -18.40 -12.71 30.25
C GLN A 863 -19.06 -13.57 31.34
N ALA A 864 -19.20 -13.03 32.57
CA ALA A 864 -19.87 -13.74 33.67
C ALA A 864 -21.36 -14.07 33.39
N SER A 865 -22.07 -13.22 32.64
CA SER A 865 -23.47 -13.47 32.24
C SER A 865 -23.60 -14.45 31.08
N MET A 866 -22.62 -14.47 30.17
CA MET A 866 -22.56 -15.40 29.04
C MET A 866 -22.09 -16.79 29.46
N GLN A 867 -21.15 -16.88 30.41
CA GLN A 867 -20.72 -18.13 31.01
C GLN A 867 -21.88 -18.81 31.77
N ALA A 868 -22.63 -18.03 32.55
CA ALA A 868 -23.88 -18.50 33.16
C ALA A 868 -24.99 -18.88 32.14
N TYR A 869 -24.87 -18.48 30.88
CA TYR A 869 -25.80 -18.84 29.79
C TYR A 869 -25.31 -20.07 29.01
N ARG A 870 -24.01 -20.20 28.73
CA ARG A 870 -23.39 -21.34 28.05
C ARG A 870 -23.43 -22.61 28.90
N GLU A 871 -23.30 -22.50 30.22
CA GLU A 871 -23.53 -23.60 31.19
C GLU A 871 -24.96 -24.19 31.14
N ARG A 872 -25.92 -23.54 30.47
CA ARG A 872 -27.30 -24.03 30.26
C ARG A 872 -27.55 -24.72 28.91
N GLN A 873 -26.55 -24.87 28.04
CA GLN A 873 -26.75 -25.36 26.67
C GLN A 873 -25.93 -26.59 26.27
N GLU A 874 -25.09 -27.15 27.15
CA GLU A 874 -24.23 -28.32 26.85
C GLU A 874 -24.87 -29.70 27.17
N GLU A 875 -26.20 -29.83 27.10
CA GLU A 875 -26.87 -31.14 27.03
C GLU A 875 -27.54 -31.31 25.65
N ILE A 876 -26.84 -31.98 24.72
CA ILE A 876 -27.31 -32.92 23.66
C ILE A 876 -26.28 -32.91 22.51
N GLY A 877 -25.63 -34.06 22.28
CA GLY A 877 -24.50 -34.18 21.36
C GLY A 877 -24.68 -35.09 20.14
N GLY A 878 -23.55 -35.33 19.47
CA GLY A 878 -23.11 -36.66 19.03
C GLY A 878 -23.45 -37.13 17.61
N GLY A 879 -22.52 -36.87 16.67
CA GLY A 879 -21.77 -37.90 15.93
C GLY A 879 -22.42 -38.65 14.74
N GLY A 880 -21.69 -38.71 13.62
CA GLY A 880 -21.91 -39.74 12.59
C GLY A 880 -21.18 -39.46 11.27
N GLY A 881 -20.06 -40.15 11.04
CA GLY A 881 -19.28 -40.08 9.81
C GLY A 881 -19.76 -41.03 8.70
N GLY A 882 -19.27 -40.80 7.47
CA GLY A 882 -19.44 -41.68 6.31
C GLY A 882 -18.43 -41.36 5.21
N GLY A 883 -17.72 -42.39 4.74
CA GLY A 883 -16.54 -42.29 3.86
C GLY A 883 -16.81 -42.10 2.36
N SER A 884 -15.73 -41.87 1.62
CA SER A 884 -15.71 -41.59 0.18
C SER A 884 -14.92 -42.65 -0.61
N TRP A 885 -15.32 -42.92 -1.85
CA TRP A 885 -14.75 -43.88 -2.78
C TRP A 885 -14.03 -43.19 -3.95
N GLY A 886 -12.92 -43.77 -4.39
CA GLY A 886 -11.97 -43.20 -5.36
C GLY A 886 -12.45 -43.18 -6.82
N GLY A 887 -11.94 -42.18 -7.55
CA GLY A 887 -12.06 -42.01 -9.00
C GLY A 887 -10.70 -41.59 -9.59
N ALA A 888 -10.48 -41.98 -10.84
CA ALA A 888 -9.19 -42.03 -11.53
C ALA A 888 -8.47 -40.68 -11.69
N THR A 889 -7.13 -40.78 -11.79
CA THR A 889 -6.15 -39.70 -11.83
C THR A 889 -6.14 -38.94 -13.18
N PRO A 890 -6.32 -37.61 -13.20
CA PRO A 890 -6.04 -36.78 -14.37
C PRO A 890 -4.54 -36.44 -14.47
N ALA A 891 -4.10 -35.99 -15.65
CA ALA A 891 -2.69 -35.75 -16.02
C ALA A 891 -1.98 -34.55 -15.34
N SER A 892 -2.66 -33.81 -14.44
CA SER A 892 -2.14 -32.62 -13.75
C SER A 892 -1.82 -32.86 -12.26
N ARG A 893 -0.73 -32.27 -11.75
CA ARG A 893 -0.30 -32.33 -10.34
C ARG A 893 -0.80 -31.09 -9.60
N THR A 894 -1.68 -31.28 -8.61
CA THR A 894 -2.17 -30.20 -7.74
C THR A 894 -1.29 -30.17 -6.49
N LEU A 895 -0.52 -29.10 -6.31
CA LEU A 895 0.50 -28.98 -5.27
C LEU A 895 -0.03 -28.32 -4.00
N VAL A 896 -0.94 -27.34 -4.17
CA VAL A 896 -1.54 -26.59 -3.07
C VAL A 896 -3.05 -26.60 -3.25
N ARG A 897 -3.81 -26.72 -2.15
CA ARG A 897 -5.28 -26.63 -2.12
C ARG A 897 -5.76 -25.69 -1.05
N PHE A 898 -6.87 -24.99 -1.29
CA PHE A 898 -7.57 -24.31 -0.20
C PHE A 898 -8.02 -25.31 0.87
N HIS A 899 -7.99 -24.89 2.13
CA HIS A 899 -8.30 -25.74 3.29
C HIS A 899 -9.63 -26.49 3.14
N GLU A 900 -9.69 -27.75 3.58
CA GLU A 900 -10.86 -28.60 3.43
C GLU A 900 -12.01 -28.28 4.39
N ASP A 901 -11.68 -27.79 5.59
CA ASP A 901 -12.65 -27.35 6.59
C ASP A 901 -13.08 -25.90 6.26
N PRO A 902 -14.35 -25.66 5.92
CA PRO A 902 -14.83 -24.31 5.62
C PRO A 902 -14.69 -23.35 6.82
N MET A 903 -14.69 -23.84 8.06
CA MET A 903 -14.54 -22.99 9.26
C MET A 903 -13.11 -22.51 9.49
N GLN A 904 -12.12 -23.19 8.94
CA GLN A 904 -10.71 -22.81 9.03
C GLN A 904 -10.21 -22.12 7.76
N LEU A 905 -10.99 -22.18 6.68
CA LEU A 905 -10.60 -21.65 5.37
C LEU A 905 -10.24 -20.16 5.39
N LEU A 906 -11.04 -19.33 6.06
CA LEU A 906 -10.75 -17.89 6.18
C LEU A 906 -9.77 -17.66 7.33
N TYR A 907 -8.61 -17.07 7.04
CA TYR A 907 -7.67 -16.62 8.06
C TYR A 907 -7.98 -15.19 8.52
N SER A 908 -8.22 -14.28 7.56
CA SER A 908 -8.54 -12.87 7.82
C SER A 908 -9.33 -12.27 6.65
N GLY A 909 -10.40 -11.54 6.95
CA GLY A 909 -11.23 -10.82 5.98
C GLY A 909 -12.71 -11.20 6.02
N GLY A 910 -13.32 -11.37 4.84
CA GLY A 910 -14.74 -11.66 4.68
C GLY A 910 -14.98 -12.80 3.70
N LEU A 911 -15.95 -13.67 4.01
CA LEU A 911 -16.29 -14.84 3.22
C LEU A 911 -17.79 -15.12 3.29
N VAL A 912 -18.43 -15.46 2.16
CA VAL A 912 -19.76 -16.10 2.15
C VAL A 912 -19.69 -17.32 1.25
N ASN A 913 -20.33 -18.42 1.69
CA ASN A 913 -20.38 -19.70 0.97
C ASN A 913 -18.99 -20.32 0.72
N GLY A 914 -18.15 -20.40 1.76
CA GLY A 914 -16.79 -20.95 1.70
C GLY A 914 -16.68 -22.34 1.08
N ARG A 915 -17.75 -23.14 1.14
CA ARG A 915 -17.86 -24.46 0.46
C ARG A 915 -17.65 -24.42 -1.05
N GLN A 916 -17.87 -23.27 -1.68
CA GLN A 916 -17.57 -23.11 -3.10
C GLN A 916 -16.06 -22.96 -3.35
N LEU A 917 -15.22 -22.76 -2.32
CA LEU A 917 -13.76 -22.63 -2.43
C LEU A 917 -12.99 -23.81 -1.81
N VAL A 918 -13.46 -24.41 -0.72
CA VAL A 918 -12.76 -25.52 -0.01
C VAL A 918 -12.26 -26.62 -0.95
N SER A 919 -11.08 -27.14 -0.63
CA SER A 919 -10.38 -28.21 -1.38
C SER A 919 -10.11 -27.91 -2.86
N SER A 920 -10.40 -26.70 -3.36
CA SER A 920 -10.11 -26.35 -4.76
C SER A 920 -8.59 -26.22 -4.94
N PRO A 921 -8.04 -26.65 -6.09
CA PRO A 921 -6.64 -26.42 -6.41
C PRO A 921 -6.27 -24.93 -6.35
N ALA A 922 -5.18 -24.62 -5.65
CA ALA A 922 -4.63 -23.29 -5.48
C ALA A 922 -3.35 -23.07 -6.30
N LEU A 923 -2.52 -24.10 -6.42
CA LEU A 923 -1.34 -24.16 -7.29
C LEU A 923 -1.37 -25.49 -8.06
N VAL A 924 -1.30 -25.41 -9.39
CA VAL A 924 -1.32 -26.57 -10.28
C VAL A 924 -0.16 -26.52 -11.24
N GLU A 925 0.53 -27.64 -11.37
CA GLU A 925 1.54 -27.90 -12.40
C GLU A 925 0.94 -28.85 -13.45
N SER A 926 0.92 -28.42 -14.72
CA SER A 926 0.50 -29.21 -15.87
C SER A 926 1.67 -29.42 -16.81
N ARG A 927 2.04 -30.68 -17.08
CA ARG A 927 3.10 -31.02 -18.04
C ARG A 927 2.53 -31.11 -19.45
N VAL A 928 3.19 -30.45 -20.40
CA VAL A 928 2.79 -30.43 -21.82
C VAL A 928 4.04 -30.62 -22.66
N GLY A 929 4.16 -31.77 -23.32
CA GLY A 929 5.44 -32.17 -23.93
C GLY A 929 6.53 -32.28 -22.87
N ASP A 930 7.64 -31.59 -23.12
CA ASP A 930 8.80 -31.58 -22.22
C ASP A 930 8.79 -30.41 -21.22
N GLY A 931 7.86 -29.46 -21.36
CA GLY A 931 7.78 -28.28 -20.48
C GLY A 931 6.59 -28.29 -19.52
N HIS A 932 6.42 -27.16 -18.84
CA HIS A 932 5.48 -27.02 -17.73
C HIS A 932 4.64 -25.75 -17.84
N ILE A 933 3.36 -25.86 -17.48
CA ILE A 933 2.48 -24.72 -17.19
C ILE A 933 2.17 -24.72 -15.70
N ILE A 934 2.60 -23.66 -15.00
CA ILE A 934 2.34 -23.45 -13.57
C ILE A 934 1.25 -22.39 -13.43
N MET A 935 0.12 -22.77 -12.83
CA MET A 935 -1.05 -21.90 -12.70
C MET A 935 -1.37 -21.65 -11.23
N PHE A 936 -1.45 -20.36 -10.88
CA PHE A 936 -1.86 -19.91 -9.56
C PHE A 936 -3.31 -19.44 -9.57
N SER A 937 -4.06 -19.85 -8.54
CA SER A 937 -5.40 -19.34 -8.23
C SER A 937 -5.39 -18.32 -7.08
N PHE A 938 -4.23 -18.07 -6.46
CA PHE A 938 -4.00 -17.00 -5.49
C PHE A 938 -2.94 -16.04 -6.08
N ASN A 939 -2.72 -14.88 -5.45
CA ASN A 939 -1.72 -13.93 -5.94
C ASN A 939 -0.45 -13.98 -5.08
N PRO A 940 0.68 -14.52 -5.60
CA PRO A 940 1.93 -14.49 -4.87
C PRO A 940 2.50 -13.09 -4.70
N PHE A 941 2.23 -12.15 -5.62
CA PHE A 941 2.77 -10.78 -5.65
C PHE A 941 1.63 -9.76 -5.52
N TRP A 942 0.99 -9.69 -4.35
CA TRP A 942 -0.08 -8.72 -4.09
C TRP A 942 0.41 -7.53 -3.27
N ARG A 943 0.59 -6.39 -3.94
CA ARG A 943 0.83 -5.08 -3.30
C ARG A 943 1.97 -5.07 -2.28
N GLY A 944 3.01 -5.89 -2.50
CA GLY A 944 4.13 -6.05 -1.57
C GLY A 944 3.83 -6.79 -0.26
N ASN A 945 2.57 -7.19 -0.02
CA ASN A 945 2.15 -7.71 1.28
C ASN A 945 2.39 -9.22 1.44
N THR A 946 2.50 -9.97 0.34
CA THR A 946 2.43 -11.44 0.29
C THR A 946 3.81 -12.13 0.22
N LEU A 947 4.84 -11.53 0.84
CA LEU A 947 6.24 -11.97 0.72
C LEU A 947 6.44 -13.45 1.06
N GLY A 948 5.64 -14.04 1.97
CA GLY A 948 5.73 -15.46 2.33
C GLY A 948 5.42 -16.41 1.18
N SER A 949 4.74 -15.94 0.13
CA SER A 949 4.32 -16.74 -1.03
C SER A 949 5.15 -16.50 -2.30
N TYR A 950 6.09 -15.54 -2.29
CA TYR A 950 6.97 -15.25 -3.44
C TYR A 950 7.81 -16.48 -3.81
N ALA A 951 8.26 -17.22 -2.79
CA ALA A 951 9.07 -18.41 -2.96
C ALA A 951 8.41 -19.51 -3.81
N PHE A 952 7.07 -19.55 -4.00
CA PHE A 952 6.49 -20.47 -4.98
C PHE A 952 6.94 -20.15 -6.42
N VAL A 953 7.02 -18.87 -6.76
CA VAL A 953 7.51 -18.44 -8.08
C VAL A 953 9.03 -18.55 -8.13
N PHE A 954 9.74 -18.20 -7.06
CA PHE A 954 11.19 -18.36 -7.05
C PHE A 954 11.66 -19.81 -7.09
N ASN A 955 10.97 -20.74 -6.42
CA ASN A 955 11.21 -22.18 -6.55
C ASN A 955 11.08 -22.63 -8.01
N ALA A 956 10.10 -22.10 -8.74
CA ALA A 956 9.93 -22.40 -10.16
C ALA A 956 11.11 -21.91 -11.03
N LEU A 957 11.76 -20.81 -10.63
CA LEU A 957 12.94 -20.26 -11.31
C LEU A 957 14.21 -21.03 -10.91
N LEU A 958 14.44 -21.22 -9.62
CA LEU A 958 15.62 -21.91 -9.06
C LEU A 958 15.70 -23.38 -9.49
N HIS A 959 14.55 -24.04 -9.63
CA HIS A 959 14.46 -25.45 -10.01
C HIS A 959 13.95 -25.66 -11.44
N HIS A 960 14.10 -24.65 -12.31
CA HIS A 960 13.77 -24.78 -13.73
C HIS A 960 14.52 -25.98 -14.34
N GLY A 961 13.85 -26.73 -15.21
CA GLY A 961 14.36 -27.98 -15.78
C GLY A 961 14.27 -29.20 -14.85
N HIS A 962 14.02 -29.00 -13.54
CA HIS A 962 13.98 -30.06 -12.53
C HIS A 962 12.68 -30.06 -11.70
N LEU A 963 11.58 -29.52 -12.24
CA LEU A 963 10.29 -29.40 -11.53
C LEU A 963 9.62 -30.76 -11.19
N ARG A 964 10.18 -31.87 -11.71
CA ARG A 964 9.85 -33.27 -11.38
C ARG A 964 11.07 -34.07 -10.91
N ALA A 965 11.88 -33.47 -10.06
CA ALA A 965 13.04 -34.12 -9.45
C ALA A 965 12.73 -35.50 -8.81
N ASP A 966 11.48 -35.76 -8.42
CA ASP A 966 10.97 -37.04 -7.92
C ASP A 966 10.82 -38.15 -8.99
N GLN A 967 10.84 -37.79 -10.28
CA GLN A 967 10.65 -38.71 -11.42
C GLN A 967 11.88 -38.80 -12.34
N ASP A 968 12.86 -37.91 -12.16
CA ASP A 968 14.08 -37.85 -12.99
C ASP A 968 15.02 -39.06 -12.77
N GLU A 969 14.88 -39.81 -11.68
CA GLU A 969 15.72 -40.99 -11.39
C GLU A 969 15.48 -42.19 -12.33
N ASP A 970 14.33 -42.25 -13.02
CA ASP A 970 13.98 -43.35 -13.93
C ASP A 970 14.52 -43.20 -15.38
N GLU A 971 15.09 -42.05 -15.73
CA GLU A 971 15.60 -41.77 -17.09
C GLU A 971 17.13 -41.92 -17.24
N GLU A 972 17.94 -41.72 -16.19
CA GLU A 972 19.40 -41.95 -16.27
C GLU A 972 19.78 -43.44 -16.35
N ASP A 973 18.87 -44.34 -15.98
CA ASP A 973 19.03 -45.80 -16.06
C ASP A 973 18.44 -46.43 -17.36
N ARG A 974 18.04 -45.62 -18.36
CA ARG A 974 17.47 -46.09 -19.66
C ARG A 974 18.32 -45.85 -20.90
#